data_AF-A0A5E4J2G7-F1
#
_entry.id   AF-A0A5E4J2G7-F1
#
_cell.length_a   1.000
_cell.length_b   1.000
_cell.length_c   1.000
_cell.angle_alpha   90.00
_cell.angle_beta   90.00
_cell.angle_gamma   90.00
#
_symmetry.space_group_name_H-M   'P 1'
#
loop_
_entity.id
_entity.type
_entity.pdbx_description
1 polymer ?
#
loop_
_entity_poly.entity_id
_entity_poly.type
_entity_poly.pdbx_seq_one_letter_code
_entity_poly.pdbx_strand_id
1 'polypeptide(L)'
;MSFLMDPPLLFISGLSIFFLGKRLEWNRHVKIVIGIAIVLVFMIFSTLLYLDIIRCTFPFFSGMKASEFMFNTNLTGISKSRVPAIVVAFLFLLDPVWIFAGYASVLLLYKRRLFSKELYTYSDVKSKKKSKSHETAKNESSRASSIYSVVRGSDAQKCVAQAIDAIGGIDTFVQKGDKVLVKVNICGGVPEIKGTYTSTIIAEELVELIRSAGGEPIFADADMIWTKFWKAAEDSGWVEWAKRKNVRLVNLSETKIVNFDFGEGSALGIEKVSREIIDADVIISAPTMKTHLLTGVTLGMKNMYGTFPDVDKAKYHRKNIENTIYDVNKAFTPNLVVIDGSIGGEGIGPLSSKPVYFETIIASNDVVNADSIASQIMGYDPKEIVHIKMAGERGLGDASARFDFSKLPYKHPGGKDGNWDRPQPSVKDFYEWCIELILKLPGWETLFNVGADFFLYDLARLPILRNLTPAILQIMNDVVFNNIKGFKDTEKDRARRKYNVLMVLSVILAFAFGYCLDGYVWHLSLAFELSFLAAMAVSIIGALRMKTSKLAVLLISSALTATAVEHINISSKLLAYTGSADVSLFIITGWMLMMVTIMPLSDLLTNWLSGLGMFKKMQALNILPFVLSLVLLSMFFIWEGYFWIASKEVLVMYGVMVAVSLLYSARHSIEWNASTMVVSIAVGGYMELLGSLAGFWQYHFMEPLAVFFALTWSLNTWTVHGLASLVGIDLGAYKERRLLPGKTKDISDRGPAAWSVAIKS
;
A
#
# COMPACT_ATOMS: atom_id res chain seq x y z
N MET A 1 -0.84 3.93 -33.71
CA MET A 1 -1.42 3.79 -32.35
C MET A 1 -0.62 4.50 -31.26
N SER A 2 0.63 4.08 -30.96
CA SER A 2 1.36 4.53 -29.77
C SER A 2 1.77 6.01 -29.72
N PHE A 3 1.80 6.70 -30.87
CA PHE A 3 2.12 8.13 -30.92
C PHE A 3 0.91 9.08 -30.83
N LEU A 4 -0.26 8.61 -31.25
CA LEU A 4 -1.44 9.48 -31.45
C LEU A 4 -2.62 9.09 -30.56
N MET A 5 -2.77 7.81 -30.26
CA MET A 5 -3.92 7.29 -29.51
C MET A 5 -3.57 6.99 -28.06
N ASP A 6 -2.41 6.36 -27.80
CA ASP A 6 -2.02 5.99 -26.44
C ASP A 6 -1.87 7.22 -25.52
N PRO A 7 -1.21 8.33 -25.93
CA PRO A 7 -1.08 9.51 -25.07
C PRO A 7 -2.41 10.12 -24.59
N PRO A 8 -3.38 10.47 -25.46
CA PRO A 8 -4.66 11.02 -25.00
C PRO A 8 -5.49 10.01 -24.21
N LEU A 9 -5.48 8.71 -24.56
CA LEU A 9 -6.22 7.69 -23.83
C LEU A 9 -5.65 7.44 -22.43
N LEU A 10 -4.32 7.39 -22.30
CA LEU A 10 -3.64 7.28 -21.01
C LEU A 10 -3.86 8.53 -20.16
N PHE A 11 -3.82 9.73 -20.78
CA PHE A 11 -4.16 10.97 -20.08
C PHE A 11 -5.60 10.94 -19.53
N ILE A 12 -6.59 10.56 -20.33
CA ILE A 12 -7.99 10.41 -19.90
C ILE A 12 -8.14 9.34 -18.81
N SER A 13 -7.37 8.25 -18.92
CA SER A 13 -7.32 7.21 -17.88
C SER A 13 -6.80 7.78 -16.55
N GLY A 14 -5.77 8.62 -16.60
CA GLY A 14 -5.27 9.36 -15.43
C GLY A 14 -6.31 10.26 -14.79
N LEU A 15 -7.09 11.00 -15.59
CA LEU A 15 -8.23 11.80 -15.12
C LEU A 15 -9.26 10.90 -14.41
N SER A 16 -9.60 9.78 -15.03
CA SER A 16 -10.60 8.83 -14.52
C SER A 16 -10.17 8.21 -13.20
N ILE A 17 -8.89 7.82 -13.05
CA ILE A 17 -8.33 7.32 -11.78
C ILE A 17 -8.50 8.35 -10.66
N PHE A 18 -8.30 9.65 -10.95
CA PHE A 18 -8.48 10.69 -9.94
C PHE A 18 -9.95 10.78 -9.49
N PHE A 19 -10.89 10.94 -10.42
CA PHE A 19 -12.30 11.14 -10.10
C PHE A 19 -12.96 9.89 -9.50
N LEU A 20 -12.75 8.73 -10.11
CA LEU A 20 -13.23 7.45 -9.59
C LEU A 20 -12.59 7.14 -8.24
N GLY A 21 -11.28 7.36 -8.13
CA GLY A 21 -10.57 7.12 -6.88
C GLY A 21 -11.01 8.06 -5.75
N LYS A 22 -11.55 9.25 -6.04
CA LYS A 22 -12.19 10.09 -5.04
C LYS A 22 -13.58 9.55 -4.68
N ARG A 23 -14.42 9.25 -5.67
CA ARG A 23 -15.79 8.73 -5.48
C ARG A 23 -15.81 7.41 -4.71
N LEU A 24 -14.84 6.55 -4.98
CA LEU A 24 -14.70 5.22 -4.38
C LEU A 24 -13.78 5.20 -3.14
N GLU A 25 -13.28 6.37 -2.71
CA GLU A 25 -12.37 6.51 -1.56
C GLU A 25 -11.11 5.62 -1.67
N TRP A 26 -10.58 5.50 -2.87
CA TRP A 26 -9.34 4.78 -3.10
C TRP A 26 -8.16 5.52 -2.48
N ASN A 27 -7.40 4.77 -1.68
CA ASN A 27 -6.08 5.19 -1.22
C ASN A 27 -5.11 5.33 -2.41
N ARG A 28 -3.95 5.93 -2.16
CA ARG A 28 -2.91 6.15 -3.20
C ARG A 28 -2.47 4.82 -3.84
N HIS A 29 -2.39 3.75 -3.06
CA HIS A 29 -1.89 2.45 -3.52
C HIS A 29 -2.81 1.83 -4.57
N VAL A 30 -4.11 1.84 -4.32
CA VAL A 30 -5.12 1.39 -5.28
C VAL A 30 -5.02 2.19 -6.58
N LYS A 31 -4.88 3.52 -6.49
CA LYS A 31 -4.73 4.39 -7.67
C LYS A 31 -3.46 4.07 -8.48
N ILE A 32 -2.34 3.82 -7.82
CA ILE A 32 -1.07 3.42 -8.46
C ILE A 32 -1.22 2.05 -9.13
N VAL A 33 -1.78 1.07 -8.42
CA VAL A 33 -1.99 -0.29 -8.93
C VAL A 33 -2.83 -0.27 -10.20
N ILE A 34 -3.94 0.46 -10.19
CA ILE A 34 -4.81 0.61 -11.37
C ILE A 34 -4.07 1.32 -12.50
N GLY A 35 -3.31 2.37 -12.18
CA GLY A 35 -2.48 3.07 -13.17
C GLY A 35 -1.46 2.16 -13.83
N ILE A 36 -0.73 1.36 -13.05
CA ILE A 36 0.24 0.38 -13.56
C ILE A 36 -0.48 -0.69 -14.39
N ALA A 37 -1.61 -1.22 -13.93
CA ALA A 37 -2.36 -2.22 -14.66
C ALA A 37 -2.82 -1.71 -16.03
N ILE A 38 -3.32 -0.47 -16.11
CA ILE A 38 -3.70 0.17 -17.38
C ILE A 38 -2.48 0.31 -18.28
N VAL A 39 -1.37 0.84 -17.77
CA VAL A 39 -0.13 0.99 -18.56
C VAL A 39 0.37 -0.34 -19.09
N LEU A 40 0.37 -1.40 -18.27
CA LEU A 40 0.79 -2.73 -18.69
C LEU A 40 -0.09 -3.29 -19.81
N VAL A 41 -1.42 -3.09 -19.73
CA VAL A 41 -2.33 -3.49 -20.81
C VAL A 41 -1.98 -2.77 -22.11
N PHE A 42 -1.76 -1.45 -22.06
CA PHE A 42 -1.34 -0.68 -23.24
C PHE A 42 0.01 -1.18 -23.78
N MET A 43 1.04 -1.30 -22.94
CA MET A 43 2.37 -1.74 -23.36
C MET A 43 2.37 -3.15 -23.95
N ILE A 44 1.67 -4.11 -23.33
CA ILE A 44 1.57 -5.48 -23.83
C ILE A 44 0.88 -5.47 -25.19
N PHE A 45 -0.28 -4.82 -25.30
CA PHE A 45 -1.06 -4.79 -26.53
C PHE A 45 -0.31 -4.07 -27.67
N SER A 46 0.32 -2.93 -27.38
CA SER A 46 1.18 -2.19 -28.30
C SER A 46 2.40 -3.00 -28.73
N THR A 47 2.97 -3.82 -27.85
CA THR A 47 4.06 -4.75 -28.21
C THR A 47 3.59 -5.85 -29.14
N LEU A 48 2.42 -6.45 -28.88
CA LEU A 48 1.84 -7.50 -29.73
C LEU A 48 1.55 -6.96 -31.14
N LEU A 49 1.02 -5.74 -31.25
CA LEU A 49 0.81 -5.07 -32.53
C LEU A 49 2.14 -4.75 -33.24
N TYR A 50 3.13 -4.22 -32.51
CA TYR A 50 4.43 -3.89 -33.07
C TYR A 50 5.16 -5.13 -33.63
N LEU A 51 5.05 -6.27 -32.96
CA LEU A 51 5.65 -7.53 -33.37
C LEU A 51 4.86 -8.26 -34.47
N ASP A 52 3.71 -7.73 -34.90
CA ASP A 52 2.79 -8.38 -35.84
C ASP A 52 2.29 -9.75 -35.33
N ILE A 53 2.19 -9.91 -33.99
CA ILE A 53 1.70 -11.13 -33.34
C ILE A 53 0.17 -11.23 -33.41
N ILE A 54 -0.53 -10.09 -33.33
CA ILE A 54 -1.97 -10.00 -33.50
C ILE A 54 -2.29 -9.24 -34.79
N ARG A 55 -3.45 -9.51 -35.41
CA ARG A 55 -3.87 -8.81 -36.63
C ARG A 55 -4.44 -7.42 -36.32
N CYS A 56 -4.26 -6.47 -37.23
CA CYS A 56 -4.93 -5.18 -37.15
C CYS A 56 -6.37 -5.29 -37.67
N THR A 57 -7.29 -5.53 -36.75
CA THR A 57 -8.70 -5.80 -37.06
C THR A 57 -9.64 -4.73 -36.52
N PHE A 58 -9.10 -3.62 -36.02
CA PHE A 58 -9.91 -2.51 -35.52
C PHE A 58 -10.82 -1.95 -36.63
N PRO A 59 -12.06 -1.56 -36.28
CA PRO A 59 -12.94 -0.85 -37.20
C PRO A 59 -12.19 0.32 -37.85
N PHE A 60 -12.39 0.53 -39.16
CA PHE A 60 -11.74 1.57 -39.98
C PHE A 60 -10.26 1.36 -40.33
N PHE A 61 -9.57 0.35 -39.77
CA PHE A 61 -8.16 0.04 -40.06
C PHE A 61 -7.94 -1.41 -40.53
N SER A 62 -9.02 -2.11 -40.92
CA SER A 62 -8.98 -3.47 -41.44
C SER A 62 -8.27 -3.52 -42.80
N GLY A 63 -7.14 -4.22 -42.88
CA GLY A 63 -6.40 -4.44 -44.13
C GLY A 63 -4.93 -4.01 -44.15
N MET A 64 -4.42 -3.45 -43.05
CA MET A 64 -3.00 -3.13 -42.88
C MET A 64 -2.31 -4.09 -41.90
N LYS A 65 -0.98 -4.19 -41.94
CA LYS A 65 -0.24 -4.93 -40.92
C LYS A 65 -0.34 -4.23 -39.57
N ALA A 66 -0.26 -4.98 -38.48
CA ALA A 66 -0.35 -4.42 -37.13
C ALA A 66 0.76 -3.42 -36.83
N SER A 67 1.98 -3.67 -37.29
CA SER A 67 3.07 -2.71 -37.21
C SER A 67 2.84 -1.45 -38.03
N GLU A 68 2.20 -1.54 -39.20
CA GLU A 68 1.82 -0.37 -40.01
C GLU A 68 0.79 0.50 -39.28
N PHE A 69 -0.18 -0.13 -38.62
CA PHE A 69 -1.15 0.56 -37.78
C PHE A 69 -0.49 1.22 -36.56
N MET A 70 0.50 0.56 -35.95
CA MET A 70 1.27 1.11 -34.84
C MET A 70 1.95 2.43 -35.20
N PHE A 71 2.60 2.49 -36.37
CA PHE A 71 3.25 3.71 -36.87
C PHE A 71 2.30 4.68 -37.60
N ASN A 72 1.03 4.29 -37.79
CA ASN A 72 0.09 4.98 -38.67
C ASN A 72 0.73 5.25 -40.04
N THR A 73 1.36 4.25 -40.64
CA THR A 73 2.24 4.40 -41.82
C THR A 73 1.56 5.12 -42.99
N ASN A 74 0.26 4.93 -43.17
CA ASN A 74 -0.53 5.62 -44.20
C ASN A 74 -0.60 7.14 -44.00
N LEU A 75 -0.49 7.62 -42.77
CA LEU A 75 -0.50 9.05 -42.41
C LEU A 75 0.92 9.60 -42.27
N THR A 76 1.84 8.83 -41.67
CA THR A 76 3.17 9.32 -41.28
C THR A 76 4.25 9.02 -42.32
N GLY A 77 4.04 8.05 -43.21
CA GLY A 77 5.07 7.53 -44.11
C GLY A 77 6.19 6.73 -43.40
N ILE A 78 6.07 6.50 -42.09
CA ILE A 78 7.06 5.79 -41.27
C ILE A 78 6.71 4.31 -41.22
N SER A 79 7.65 3.44 -41.61
CA SER A 79 7.53 1.98 -41.53
C SER A 79 8.39 1.40 -40.41
N LYS A 80 8.03 0.21 -39.92
CA LYS A 80 8.78 -0.53 -38.87
C LYS A 80 10.28 -0.67 -39.19
N SER A 81 10.63 -0.90 -40.44
CA SER A 81 12.03 -1.05 -40.89
C SER A 81 12.88 0.23 -40.76
N ARG A 82 12.24 1.40 -40.64
CA ARG A 82 12.92 2.71 -40.52
C ARG A 82 13.11 3.17 -39.09
N VAL A 83 12.55 2.46 -38.10
CA VAL A 83 12.58 2.87 -36.69
C VAL A 83 13.39 1.86 -35.88
N PRO A 84 14.51 2.27 -35.27
CA PRO A 84 15.28 1.40 -34.38
C PRO A 84 14.42 0.90 -33.21
N ALA A 85 14.54 -0.38 -32.86
CA ALA A 85 13.77 -0.99 -31.77
C ALA A 85 13.92 -0.26 -30.42
N ILE A 86 15.10 0.32 -30.15
CA ILE A 86 15.35 1.11 -28.94
C ILE A 86 14.49 2.37 -28.86
N VAL A 87 14.14 2.99 -30.00
CA VAL A 87 13.24 4.14 -30.04
C VAL A 87 11.82 3.69 -29.69
N VAL A 88 11.38 2.54 -30.20
CA VAL A 88 10.07 1.96 -29.87
C VAL A 88 9.98 1.63 -28.38
N ALA A 89 11.02 1.02 -27.82
CA ALA A 89 11.10 0.75 -26.39
C ALA A 89 11.03 2.04 -25.56
N PHE A 90 11.76 3.10 -25.96
CA PHE A 90 11.69 4.40 -25.30
C PHE A 90 10.28 5.00 -25.32
N LEU A 91 9.54 4.84 -26.43
CA LEU A 91 8.19 5.37 -26.55
C LEU A 91 7.21 4.65 -25.63
N PHE A 92 7.29 3.32 -25.51
CA PHE A 92 6.49 2.58 -24.54
C PHE A 92 6.82 2.98 -23.09
N LEU A 93 8.07 3.39 -22.81
CA LEU A 93 8.44 3.94 -21.51
C LEU A 93 7.84 5.33 -21.21
N LEU A 94 7.23 6.00 -22.19
CA LEU A 94 6.50 7.25 -21.97
C LEU A 94 5.03 7.04 -21.55
N ASP A 95 4.46 5.85 -21.71
CA ASP A 95 3.08 5.56 -21.30
C ASP A 95 2.78 5.89 -19.81
N PRO A 96 3.67 5.56 -18.85
CA PRO A 96 3.52 6.00 -17.46
C PRO A 96 3.46 7.52 -17.28
N VAL A 97 4.13 8.28 -18.15
CA VAL A 97 4.19 9.75 -18.07
C VAL A 97 2.83 10.34 -18.42
N TRP A 98 2.16 9.82 -19.46
CA TRP A 98 0.87 10.33 -19.91
C TRP A 98 -0.25 10.08 -18.90
N ILE A 99 -0.32 8.89 -18.32
CA ILE A 99 -1.30 8.58 -17.26
C ILE A 99 -1.06 9.42 -16.00
N PHE A 100 0.21 9.63 -15.63
CA PHE A 100 0.57 10.50 -14.52
C PHE A 100 0.21 11.96 -14.81
N ALA A 101 0.47 12.47 -16.02
CA ALA A 101 0.11 13.82 -16.43
C ALA A 101 -1.39 14.06 -16.33
N GLY A 102 -2.20 13.10 -16.78
CA GLY A 102 -3.66 13.11 -16.61
C GLY A 102 -4.07 13.24 -15.15
N TYR A 103 -3.59 12.33 -14.29
CA TYR A 103 -3.89 12.38 -12.86
C TYR A 103 -3.41 13.67 -12.18
N ALA A 104 -2.19 14.11 -12.48
CA ALA A 104 -1.55 15.28 -11.90
C ALA A 104 -2.27 16.58 -12.29
N SER A 105 -2.80 16.68 -13.52
CA SER A 105 -3.51 17.86 -13.98
C SER A 105 -4.71 18.22 -13.08
N VAL A 106 -5.51 17.22 -12.70
CA VAL A 106 -6.67 17.41 -11.83
C VAL A 106 -6.24 17.56 -10.37
N LEU A 107 -5.22 16.82 -9.92
CA LEU A 107 -4.67 16.97 -8.58
C LEU A 107 -4.20 18.41 -8.34
N LEU A 108 -3.52 19.02 -9.32
CA LEU A 108 -3.05 20.41 -9.25
C LEU A 108 -4.21 21.41 -9.21
N LEU A 109 -5.25 21.21 -10.02
CA LEU A 109 -6.47 22.03 -9.99
C LEU A 109 -7.23 21.91 -8.66
N TYR A 110 -7.27 20.70 -8.08
CA TYR A 110 -7.88 20.47 -6.77
C TYR A 110 -7.09 21.15 -5.65
N LYS A 111 -5.77 20.99 -5.66
CA LYS A 111 -4.84 21.61 -4.73
C LYS A 111 -4.90 23.15 -4.78
N ARG A 112 -5.04 23.74 -5.97
CA ARG A 112 -5.19 25.20 -6.13
C ARG A 112 -6.35 25.81 -5.34
N ARG A 113 -7.34 25.04 -4.89
CA ARG A 113 -8.43 25.54 -4.02
C ARG A 113 -8.04 25.68 -2.54
N LEU A 114 -6.98 25.02 -2.08
CA LEU A 114 -6.51 25.07 -0.69
C LEU A 114 -5.40 26.10 -0.47
N PHE A 115 -4.66 26.47 -1.53
CA PHE A 115 -3.53 27.39 -1.44
C PHE A 115 -3.97 28.84 -1.66
N SER A 116 -3.66 29.70 -0.69
CA SER A 116 -3.69 31.16 -0.88
C SER A 116 -2.28 31.68 -1.13
N LYS A 117 -2.16 32.75 -1.93
CA LYS A 117 -0.91 33.49 -2.13
C LYS A 117 -0.61 34.49 -1.01
N GLU A 118 -1.53 34.64 -0.06
CA GLU A 118 -1.33 35.47 1.14
C GLU A 118 -0.02 35.11 1.83
N LEU A 119 0.74 36.13 2.20
CA LEU A 119 2.01 36.04 2.91
C LEU A 119 1.79 36.51 4.35
N TYR A 120 2.24 35.69 5.29
CA TYR A 120 2.18 35.96 6.73
C TYR A 120 3.59 36.00 7.32
N THR A 121 3.73 36.65 8.47
CA THR A 121 4.99 36.87 9.19
C THR A 121 4.83 36.55 10.66
N TYR A 122 5.91 36.63 11.44
CA TYR A 122 5.89 36.50 12.90
C TYR A 122 4.87 37.42 13.59
N SER A 123 4.59 38.60 13.01
CA SER A 123 3.64 39.56 13.59
C SER A 123 2.19 39.07 13.49
N ASP A 124 1.90 38.11 12.62
CA ASP A 124 0.55 37.59 12.42
C ASP A 124 0.21 36.40 13.33
N VAL A 125 1.22 35.76 13.93
CA VAL A 125 1.05 34.60 14.81
C VAL A 125 0.42 35.02 16.13
N LYS A 126 -0.84 34.66 16.35
CA LYS A 126 -1.63 35.11 17.51
C LYS A 126 -1.09 34.60 18.84
N SER A 127 -0.68 33.34 18.91
CA SER A 127 -0.12 32.72 20.13
C SER A 127 1.11 33.46 20.68
N LYS A 128 1.87 34.15 19.84
CA LYS A 128 3.00 35.00 20.25
C LYS A 128 2.57 36.37 20.77
N LYS A 129 1.60 37.02 20.12
CA LYS A 129 1.07 38.33 20.55
C LYS A 129 0.55 38.27 21.98
N LYS A 130 -0.13 37.17 22.33
CA LYS A 130 -0.67 36.95 23.67
C LYS A 130 0.42 36.77 24.73
N SER A 131 1.46 35.99 24.45
CA SER A 131 2.63 35.82 25.33
C SER A 131 3.28 37.15 25.72
N LYS A 132 3.44 38.08 24.76
CA LYS A 132 4.02 39.41 25.02
C LYS A 132 3.12 40.34 25.84
N SER A 133 1.80 40.21 25.71
CA SER A 133 0.83 41.01 26.48
C SER A 133 0.77 40.62 27.97
N HIS A 134 1.11 39.37 28.30
CA HIS A 134 1.25 38.92 29.69
C HIS A 134 2.61 39.30 30.30
N GLU A 135 3.68 39.35 29.50
CA GLU A 135 5.00 39.84 29.96
C GLU A 135 5.00 41.35 30.22
N THR A 136 4.32 42.18 29.41
CA THR A 136 4.28 43.64 29.63
C THR A 136 3.50 44.07 30.88
N ALA A 137 2.74 43.17 31.50
CA ALA A 137 2.10 43.41 32.81
C ALA A 137 3.02 43.08 34.01
N LYS A 138 4.20 42.49 33.80
CA LYS A 138 5.20 42.18 34.83
C LYS A 138 6.58 42.66 34.36
N ASN A 139 7.03 43.82 34.85
CA ASN A 139 8.38 44.43 34.75
C ASN A 139 9.39 43.83 33.74
N GLU A 140 9.88 44.69 32.83
CA GLU A 140 10.79 44.43 31.70
C GLU A 140 12.22 43.88 32.02
N SER A 141 12.45 43.24 33.17
CA SER A 141 13.78 42.67 33.51
C SER A 141 13.82 41.15 33.71
N SER A 142 12.72 40.41 33.50
CA SER A 142 12.75 38.95 33.56
C SER A 142 12.05 38.34 32.36
N ARG A 143 12.80 37.69 31.46
CA ARG A 143 12.23 36.58 30.65
C ARG A 143 11.44 35.70 31.62
N ALA A 144 10.20 35.35 31.30
CA ALA A 144 9.43 34.41 32.12
C ALA A 144 10.33 33.21 32.44
N SER A 145 10.56 32.94 33.73
CA SER A 145 11.42 31.84 34.15
C SER A 145 10.94 30.54 33.52
N SER A 146 11.87 29.75 32.98
CA SER A 146 11.56 28.41 32.47
C SER A 146 11.14 27.53 33.63
N ILE A 147 9.92 26.98 33.59
CA ILE A 147 9.33 26.14 34.64
C ILE A 147 8.97 24.80 34.02
N TYR A 148 9.28 23.72 34.72
CA TYR A 148 8.92 22.37 34.32
C TYR A 148 8.49 21.52 35.50
N SER A 149 7.75 20.46 35.19
CA SER A 149 7.40 19.41 36.12
C SER A 149 7.61 18.04 35.48
N VAL A 150 7.95 17.05 36.31
CA VAL A 150 8.06 15.64 35.92
C VAL A 150 7.24 14.85 36.91
N VAL A 151 6.19 14.19 36.44
CA VAL A 151 5.27 13.41 37.27
C VAL A 151 5.28 11.96 36.80
N ARG A 152 5.44 11.03 37.73
CA ARG A 152 5.48 9.60 37.45
C ARG A 152 4.38 8.85 38.20
N GLY A 153 3.62 8.03 37.49
CA GLY A 153 2.53 7.22 38.02
C GLY A 153 1.83 6.39 36.95
N SER A 154 1.19 5.31 37.38
CA SER A 154 0.47 4.37 36.51
C SER A 154 -0.82 4.95 35.89
N ASP A 155 -1.39 5.98 36.49
CA ASP A 155 -2.57 6.71 35.99
C ASP A 155 -2.13 7.94 35.20
N ALA A 156 -1.90 7.74 33.89
CA ALA A 156 -1.41 8.80 33.01
C ALA A 156 -2.31 10.04 32.97
N GLN A 157 -3.63 9.88 33.12
CA GLN A 157 -4.58 10.97 33.12
C GLN A 157 -4.34 11.89 34.33
N LYS A 158 -4.25 11.33 35.53
CA LYS A 158 -3.92 12.09 36.75
C LYS A 158 -2.54 12.72 36.68
N CYS A 159 -1.56 12.03 36.10
CA CYS A 159 -0.21 12.57 35.95
C CYS A 159 -0.17 13.82 35.05
N VAL A 160 -1.01 13.89 34.00
CA VAL A 160 -1.12 15.09 33.16
C VAL A 160 -1.66 16.28 33.96
N ALA A 161 -2.76 16.09 34.69
CA ALA A 161 -3.33 17.15 35.54
C ALA A 161 -2.31 17.66 36.58
N GLN A 162 -1.69 16.75 37.31
CA GLN A 162 -0.67 17.08 38.32
C GLN A 162 0.54 17.79 37.72
N ALA A 163 1.00 17.37 36.55
CA ALA A 163 2.14 17.99 35.88
C ALA A 163 1.82 19.44 35.48
N ILE A 164 0.61 19.70 34.96
CA ILE A 164 0.17 21.04 34.55
C ILE A 164 -0.09 21.93 35.80
N ASP A 165 -0.71 21.39 36.85
CA ASP A 165 -0.95 22.10 38.10
C ASP A 165 0.37 22.56 38.75
N ALA A 166 1.40 21.69 38.73
CA ALA A 166 2.72 21.99 39.30
C ALA A 166 3.45 23.16 38.61
N ILE A 167 3.06 23.53 37.40
CA ILE A 167 3.63 24.67 36.65
C ILE A 167 2.69 25.88 36.58
N GLY A 168 1.63 25.89 37.40
CA GLY A 168 0.68 27.01 37.52
C GLY A 168 -0.74 26.73 37.04
N GLY A 169 -1.05 25.50 36.60
CA GLY A 169 -2.38 25.12 36.15
C GLY A 169 -2.70 25.59 34.72
N ILE A 170 -3.76 25.03 34.14
CA ILE A 170 -4.13 25.30 32.74
C ILE A 170 -4.55 26.76 32.49
N ASP A 171 -5.14 27.42 33.49
CA ASP A 171 -5.56 28.83 33.43
C ASP A 171 -4.38 29.80 33.25
N THR A 172 -3.14 29.36 33.52
CA THR A 172 -1.94 30.15 33.22
C THR A 172 -1.70 30.28 31.70
N PHE A 173 -2.18 29.32 30.92
CA PHE A 173 -1.91 29.22 29.48
C PHE A 173 -3.14 29.50 28.62
N VAL A 174 -4.32 29.09 29.10
CA VAL A 174 -5.59 29.15 28.37
C VAL A 174 -6.53 30.12 29.06
N GLN A 175 -7.23 30.94 28.27
CA GLN A 175 -8.27 31.85 28.72
C GLN A 175 -9.58 31.56 28.01
N LYS A 176 -10.68 32.05 28.58
CA LYS A 176 -12.01 31.91 28.01
C LYS A 176 -12.07 32.43 26.57
N GLY A 177 -12.51 31.59 25.65
CA GLY A 177 -12.67 31.91 24.23
C GLY A 177 -11.44 31.67 23.36
N ASP A 178 -10.30 31.26 23.94
CA ASP A 178 -9.11 30.94 23.16
C ASP A 178 -9.32 29.73 22.25
N LYS A 179 -8.83 29.82 21.02
CA LYS A 179 -8.65 28.64 20.16
C LYS A 179 -7.32 27.97 20.49
N VAL A 180 -7.39 26.79 21.09
CA VAL A 180 -6.22 26.05 21.58
C VAL A 180 -5.89 24.92 20.61
N LEU A 181 -4.81 25.10 19.83
CA LEU A 181 -4.32 24.06 18.94
C LEU A 181 -3.36 23.13 19.70
N VAL A 182 -3.78 21.89 19.89
CA VAL A 182 -2.99 20.82 20.49
C VAL A 182 -2.33 19.99 19.37
N LYS A 183 -1.03 20.17 19.18
CA LYS A 183 -0.23 19.41 18.22
C LYS A 183 0.15 18.06 18.84
N VAL A 184 -0.51 17.00 18.39
CA VAL A 184 -0.24 15.62 18.83
C VAL A 184 0.65 14.88 17.86
N ASN A 185 1.31 13.80 18.29
CA ASN A 185 2.09 12.94 17.40
C ASN A 185 1.27 11.73 16.96
N ILE A 186 0.56 11.83 15.82
CA ILE A 186 -0.18 10.73 15.19
C ILE A 186 0.63 10.14 14.02
N CYS A 187 1.14 11.02 13.15
CA CYS A 187 1.95 10.64 12.00
C CYS A 187 3.43 10.48 12.38
N GLY A 188 4.15 9.56 11.72
CA GLY A 188 5.54 9.24 12.07
C GLY A 188 5.67 8.28 13.26
N GLY A 189 4.58 7.57 13.61
CA GLY A 189 4.57 6.36 14.42
C GLY A 189 3.99 5.17 13.63
N VAL A 190 4.01 3.99 14.25
CA VAL A 190 3.41 2.74 13.74
C VAL A 190 2.17 2.46 14.59
N PRO A 191 0.93 2.57 14.07
CA PRO A 191 -0.30 2.43 14.86
C PRO A 191 -0.37 1.14 15.70
N GLU A 192 0.26 0.06 15.21
CA GLU A 192 0.31 -1.24 15.87
C GLU A 192 1.33 -1.31 17.02
N ILE A 193 2.26 -0.34 17.13
CA ILE A 193 3.31 -0.30 18.15
C ILE A 193 3.07 0.90 19.09
N LYS A 194 2.66 0.60 20.33
CA LYS A 194 2.50 1.61 21.39
C LYS A 194 3.81 2.37 21.65
N GLY A 195 3.70 3.62 22.07
CA GLY A 195 4.86 4.49 22.33
C GLY A 195 5.51 5.06 21.08
N THR A 196 4.91 4.85 19.90
CA THR A 196 5.33 5.53 18.65
C THR A 196 4.45 6.72 18.29
N TYR A 197 3.28 6.87 18.94
CA TYR A 197 2.30 7.94 18.76
C TYR A 197 1.67 8.32 20.10
N THR A 198 1.13 9.53 20.20
CA THR A 198 0.59 10.09 21.45
C THR A 198 -0.65 9.30 21.85
N SER A 199 -0.74 8.93 23.13
CA SER A 199 -1.91 8.24 23.66
C SER A 199 -3.12 9.17 23.69
N THR A 200 -4.29 8.64 23.30
CA THR A 200 -5.56 9.37 23.41
C THR A 200 -5.96 9.63 24.87
N ILE A 201 -5.34 8.95 25.84
CA ILE A 201 -5.52 9.24 27.28
C ILE A 201 -4.98 10.62 27.64
N ILE A 202 -3.83 11.01 27.07
CA ILE A 202 -3.26 12.35 27.29
C ILE A 202 -4.17 13.41 26.67
N ALA A 203 -4.69 13.10 25.48
CA ALA A 203 -5.64 13.96 24.79
C ALA A 203 -6.94 14.14 25.58
N GLU A 204 -7.44 13.06 26.19
CA GLU A 204 -8.63 13.06 27.04
C GLU A 204 -8.50 14.11 28.15
N GLU A 205 -7.39 14.10 28.90
CA GLU A 205 -7.18 15.06 29.99
C GLU A 205 -7.02 16.49 29.49
N LEU A 206 -6.24 16.68 28.43
CA LEU A 206 -6.04 18.02 27.85
C LEU A 206 -7.36 18.63 27.38
N VAL A 207 -8.29 17.84 26.83
CA VAL A 207 -9.63 18.32 26.47
C VAL A 207 -10.37 18.85 27.69
N GLU A 208 -10.38 18.12 28.80
CA GLU A 208 -11.11 18.52 30.01
C GLU A 208 -10.49 19.78 30.62
N LEU A 209 -9.17 19.84 30.74
CA LEU A 209 -8.45 21.00 31.26
C LEU A 209 -8.69 22.26 30.40
N ILE A 210 -8.53 22.15 29.08
CA ILE A 210 -8.75 23.29 28.16
C ILE A 210 -10.19 23.81 28.26
N ARG A 211 -11.17 22.90 28.32
CA ARG A 211 -12.59 23.27 28.45
C ARG A 211 -12.88 23.91 29.80
N SER A 212 -12.24 23.45 30.88
CA SER A 212 -12.40 24.03 32.22
C SER A 212 -11.96 25.50 32.29
N ALA A 213 -10.91 25.87 31.55
CA ALA A 213 -10.47 27.25 31.36
C ALA A 213 -11.33 28.05 30.34
N GLY A 214 -12.32 27.41 29.71
CA GLY A 214 -13.20 28.01 28.72
C GLY A 214 -12.62 28.13 27.32
N GLY A 215 -11.55 27.40 26.99
CA GLY A 215 -10.96 27.35 25.65
C GLY A 215 -11.65 26.36 24.70
N GLU A 216 -11.44 26.53 23.39
CA GLU A 216 -11.85 25.62 22.32
C GLU A 216 -10.69 24.68 21.93
N PRO A 217 -10.72 23.38 22.29
CA PRO A 217 -9.64 22.45 21.96
C PRO A 217 -9.73 21.97 20.50
N ILE A 218 -8.61 22.09 19.77
CA ILE A 218 -8.44 21.61 18.41
C ILE A 218 -7.22 20.69 18.38
N PHE A 219 -7.42 19.41 18.04
CA PHE A 219 -6.34 18.42 17.97
C PHE A 219 -5.86 18.28 16.53
N ALA A 220 -4.56 18.42 16.32
CA ALA A 220 -4.02 18.48 14.96
C ALA A 220 -2.71 17.70 14.80
N ASP A 221 -2.50 17.17 13.60
CA ASP A 221 -1.23 16.72 13.06
C ASP A 221 -1.29 16.89 11.52
N ALA A 222 -0.23 16.56 10.80
CA ALA A 222 -0.20 16.66 9.34
C ALA A 222 0.26 15.36 8.69
N ASP A 223 0.02 15.21 7.39
CA ASP A 223 0.50 14.05 6.65
C ASP A 223 2.03 13.91 6.73
N MET A 224 2.49 12.66 6.62
CA MET A 224 3.89 12.31 6.41
C MET A 224 4.02 11.31 5.27
N ILE A 225 5.21 11.20 4.68
CA ILE A 225 5.48 10.32 3.53
C ILE A 225 5.15 8.84 3.84
N TRP A 226 5.44 8.38 5.05
CA TRP A 226 5.23 7.00 5.51
C TRP A 226 3.85 6.73 6.11
N THR A 227 3.20 7.76 6.66
CA THR A 227 1.92 7.63 7.37
C THR A 227 0.99 8.78 7.00
N LYS A 228 -0.20 8.44 6.47
CA LYS A 228 -1.27 9.41 6.18
C LYS A 228 -2.08 9.67 7.43
N PHE A 229 -2.41 10.95 7.67
CA PHE A 229 -3.08 11.39 8.89
C PHE A 229 -4.34 10.59 9.19
N TRP A 230 -5.31 10.57 8.26
CA TRP A 230 -6.60 9.92 8.52
C TRP A 230 -6.48 8.42 8.73
N LYS A 231 -5.58 7.75 7.99
CA LYS A 231 -5.37 6.32 8.14
C LYS A 231 -4.71 6.00 9.48
N ALA A 232 -3.65 6.73 9.84
CA ALA A 232 -2.99 6.59 11.13
C ALA A 232 -3.95 6.89 12.28
N ALA A 233 -4.73 7.97 12.18
CA ALA A 233 -5.71 8.37 13.17
C ALA A 233 -6.85 7.36 13.33
N GLU A 234 -7.30 6.72 12.25
CA GLU A 234 -8.28 5.63 12.31
C GLU A 234 -7.67 4.41 13.01
N ASP A 235 -6.50 3.96 12.57
CA ASP A 235 -5.85 2.75 13.09
C ASP A 235 -5.40 2.87 14.56
N SER A 236 -5.12 4.09 15.02
CA SER A 236 -4.74 4.39 16.41
C SER A 236 -5.91 4.91 17.27
N GLY A 237 -7.15 4.87 16.76
CA GLY A 237 -8.37 5.19 17.53
C GLY A 237 -8.66 6.67 17.74
N TRP A 238 -7.88 7.59 17.16
CA TRP A 238 -8.10 9.04 17.26
C TRP A 238 -9.41 9.50 16.60
N VAL A 239 -9.82 8.87 15.50
CA VAL A 239 -11.08 9.22 14.82
C VAL A 239 -12.28 8.92 15.70
N GLU A 240 -12.30 7.75 16.34
CA GLU A 240 -13.38 7.36 17.27
C GLU A 240 -13.33 8.21 18.55
N TRP A 241 -12.14 8.45 19.09
CA TRP A 241 -11.94 9.33 20.23
C TRP A 241 -12.48 10.74 19.98
N ALA A 242 -12.14 11.35 18.84
CA ALA A 242 -12.57 12.70 18.51
C ALA A 242 -14.09 12.83 18.36
N LYS A 243 -14.74 11.81 17.76
CA LYS A 243 -16.20 11.72 17.68
C LYS A 243 -16.84 11.60 19.06
N ARG A 244 -16.33 10.69 19.91
CA ARG A 244 -16.83 10.48 21.27
C ARG A 244 -16.73 11.74 22.13
N LYS A 245 -15.62 12.48 22.00
CA LYS A 245 -15.36 13.71 22.77
C LYS A 245 -15.97 14.98 22.17
N ASN A 246 -16.52 14.87 20.96
CA ASN A 246 -17.02 16.00 20.18
C ASN A 246 -15.96 17.12 20.07
N VAL A 247 -14.77 16.77 19.58
CA VAL A 247 -13.64 17.68 19.39
C VAL A 247 -13.20 17.71 17.94
N ARG A 248 -12.63 18.84 17.53
CA ARG A 248 -12.13 19.02 16.16
C ARG A 248 -10.78 18.31 16.01
N LEU A 249 -10.76 17.22 15.25
CA LEU A 249 -9.54 16.54 14.79
C LEU A 249 -9.20 17.02 13.39
N VAL A 250 -8.01 17.60 13.21
CA VAL A 250 -7.64 18.35 12.01
C VAL A 250 -6.37 17.79 11.37
N ASN A 251 -6.46 17.46 10.07
CA ASN A 251 -5.29 17.24 9.22
C ASN A 251 -4.80 18.59 8.68
N LEU A 252 -3.66 19.10 9.19
CA LEU A 252 -3.09 20.39 8.75
C LEU A 252 -2.72 20.39 7.25
N SER A 253 -2.56 19.22 6.62
CA SER A 253 -2.31 19.10 5.17
C SER A 253 -3.55 19.36 4.30
N GLU A 254 -4.75 19.43 4.91
CA GLU A 254 -6.03 19.61 4.21
C GLU A 254 -6.72 20.95 4.55
N THR A 255 -6.06 21.82 5.31
CA THR A 255 -6.57 23.14 5.70
C THR A 255 -6.27 24.19 4.61
N LYS A 256 -6.65 25.46 4.87
CA LYS A 256 -6.18 26.59 4.06
C LYS A 256 -4.66 26.73 4.27
N ILE A 257 -3.88 26.53 3.21
CA ILE A 257 -2.42 26.64 3.23
C ILE A 257 -2.02 28.02 2.71
N VAL A 258 -1.13 28.69 3.43
CA VAL A 258 -0.64 30.05 3.14
C VAL A 258 0.88 30.07 3.11
N ASN A 259 1.48 31.14 2.57
CA ASN A 259 2.92 31.36 2.64
C ASN A 259 3.26 32.04 3.98
N PHE A 260 4.32 31.60 4.63
CA PHE A 260 4.87 32.23 5.82
C PHE A 260 6.34 32.56 5.61
N ASP A 261 6.72 33.79 5.93
CA ASP A 261 8.10 34.26 5.91
C ASP A 261 8.77 33.96 7.25
N PHE A 262 9.71 33.02 7.25
CA PHE A 262 10.52 32.65 8.41
C PHE A 262 11.66 33.66 8.68
N GLY A 263 11.81 34.68 7.84
CA GLY A 263 12.75 35.77 7.98
C GLY A 263 14.09 35.50 7.29
N GLU A 264 14.85 36.58 7.13
CA GLU A 264 16.19 36.55 6.54
C GLU A 264 17.14 35.70 7.41
N GLY A 265 17.91 34.81 6.76
CA GLY A 265 18.82 33.88 7.44
C GLY A 265 18.19 32.57 7.94
N SER A 266 16.87 32.37 7.77
CA SER A 266 16.22 31.07 8.00
C SER A 266 16.60 30.05 6.92
N ALA A 267 16.68 28.77 7.29
CA ALA A 267 16.83 27.66 6.33
C ALA A 267 15.56 27.45 5.46
N LEU A 268 14.42 28.00 5.89
CA LEU A 268 13.12 27.88 5.22
C LEU A 268 12.84 29.03 4.26
N GLY A 269 13.29 30.25 4.56
CA GLY A 269 12.90 31.45 3.81
C GLY A 269 11.39 31.64 3.83
N ILE A 270 10.75 31.63 2.65
CA ILE A 270 9.28 31.58 2.54
C ILE A 270 8.85 30.12 2.33
N GLU A 271 8.03 29.61 3.24
CA GLU A 271 7.51 28.24 3.17
C GLU A 271 6.02 28.16 3.52
N LYS A 272 5.38 27.08 3.06
CA LYS A 272 3.95 26.84 3.22
C LYS A 272 3.61 26.31 4.61
N VAL A 273 2.60 26.90 5.24
CA VAL A 273 2.08 26.49 6.55
C VAL A 273 0.55 26.44 6.55
N SER A 274 -0.01 25.68 7.48
CA SER A 274 -1.46 25.68 7.73
C SER A 274 -1.89 27.02 8.33
N ARG A 275 -2.99 27.61 7.87
CA ARG A 275 -3.55 28.81 8.49
C ARG A 275 -4.00 28.56 9.94
N GLU A 276 -4.41 27.34 10.27
CA GLU A 276 -4.83 26.97 11.64
C GLU A 276 -3.74 27.23 12.69
N ILE A 277 -2.45 27.07 12.34
CA ILE A 277 -1.35 27.31 13.30
C ILE A 277 -1.07 28.81 13.52
N ILE A 278 -1.36 29.66 12.52
CA ILE A 278 -1.22 31.13 12.63
C ILE A 278 -2.38 31.70 13.44
N ASP A 279 -3.59 31.19 13.19
CA ASP A 279 -4.83 31.69 13.78
C ASP A 279 -5.11 31.17 15.20
N ALA A 280 -4.31 30.22 15.70
CA ALA A 280 -4.41 29.68 17.06
C ALA A 280 -3.97 30.71 18.12
N ASP A 281 -4.79 30.89 19.15
CA ASP A 281 -4.51 31.81 20.25
C ASP A 281 -3.54 31.19 21.27
N VAL A 282 -3.55 29.85 21.38
CA VAL A 282 -2.64 29.07 22.22
C VAL A 282 -2.21 27.81 21.46
N ILE A 283 -0.92 27.47 21.52
CA ILE A 283 -0.36 26.25 20.95
C ILE A 283 0.14 25.35 22.08
N ILE A 284 -0.35 24.12 22.13
CA ILE A 284 0.13 23.08 23.06
C ILE A 284 0.80 21.97 22.25
N SER A 285 2.04 21.60 22.55
CA SER A 285 2.70 20.46 21.91
C SER A 285 2.60 19.23 22.81
N ALA A 286 2.00 18.15 22.31
CA ALA A 286 1.80 16.90 23.04
C ALA A 286 2.46 15.68 22.35
N PRO A 287 3.80 15.61 22.30
CA PRO A 287 4.54 14.54 21.65
C PRO A 287 4.60 13.26 22.50
N THR A 288 4.83 12.11 21.86
CA THR A 288 5.32 10.91 22.57
C THR A 288 6.81 10.99 22.82
N MET A 289 7.26 10.54 23.99
CA MET A 289 8.67 10.40 24.35
C MET A 289 9.30 9.24 23.57
N LYS A 290 10.11 9.52 22.54
CA LYS A 290 10.77 8.45 21.78
C LYS A 290 12.14 8.81 21.20
N THR A 291 12.99 7.81 21.03
CA THR A 291 14.27 7.92 20.31
C THR A 291 14.03 8.08 18.80
N HIS A 292 15.03 8.62 18.10
CA HIS A 292 14.97 8.80 16.66
C HIS A 292 16.35 8.63 16.02
N LEU A 293 16.44 7.86 14.93
CA LEU A 293 17.71 7.55 14.28
C LEU A 293 18.50 8.79 13.83
N LEU A 294 17.85 9.77 13.19
CA LEU A 294 18.53 10.94 12.60
C LEU A 294 18.75 12.09 13.58
N THR A 295 17.67 12.56 14.21
CA THR A 295 17.66 13.73 15.11
C THR A 295 17.94 13.36 16.58
N GLY A 296 18.28 12.11 16.88
CA GLY A 296 18.48 11.57 18.24
C GLY A 296 17.17 11.27 18.98
N VAL A 297 16.24 12.23 19.03
CA VAL A 297 14.96 12.12 19.76
C VAL A 297 13.79 12.68 18.94
N THR A 298 12.56 12.26 19.28
CA THR A 298 11.31 12.92 18.87
C THR A 298 10.56 13.35 20.13
N LEU A 299 10.51 14.66 20.36
CA LEU A 299 9.92 15.31 21.53
C LEU A 299 9.17 16.57 21.05
N GLY A 300 9.09 17.62 21.87
CA GLY A 300 8.29 18.83 21.65
C GLY A 300 8.72 19.60 20.40
N MET A 301 10.03 19.87 20.25
CA MET A 301 10.54 20.65 19.12
C MET A 301 10.30 19.94 17.78
N LYS A 302 10.64 18.65 17.71
CA LYS A 302 10.45 17.86 16.49
C LYS A 302 8.97 17.59 16.18
N ASN A 303 8.10 17.58 17.19
CA ASN A 303 6.66 17.48 16.97
C ASN A 303 6.09 18.71 16.26
N MET A 304 6.65 19.91 16.50
CA MET A 304 6.29 21.13 15.77
C MET A 304 6.74 21.09 14.31
N TYR A 305 7.85 20.43 13.99
CA TYR A 305 8.20 20.11 12.61
C TYR A 305 7.12 19.27 11.90
N GLY A 306 6.37 18.47 12.67
CA GLY A 306 5.21 17.74 12.18
C GLY A 306 4.08 18.64 11.64
N THR A 307 4.07 19.95 11.91
CA THR A 307 2.97 20.86 11.50
C THR A 307 3.00 21.25 10.04
N PHE A 308 4.13 21.08 9.34
CA PHE A 308 4.22 21.39 7.91
C PHE A 308 3.17 20.59 7.12
N PRO A 309 2.40 21.25 6.24
CA PRO A 309 1.30 20.61 5.51
C PRO A 309 1.79 19.73 4.34
N ASP A 310 3.05 19.88 3.92
CA ASP A 310 3.60 19.08 2.83
C ASP A 310 3.79 17.61 3.24
N VAL A 311 3.42 16.70 2.34
CA VAL A 311 3.55 15.25 2.56
C VAL A 311 5.01 14.82 2.44
N ASP A 312 5.73 15.43 1.48
CA ASP A 312 7.15 15.17 1.31
C ASP A 312 7.97 16.12 2.18
N LYS A 313 8.12 15.70 3.43
CA LYS A 313 8.97 16.39 4.41
C LYS A 313 10.44 15.96 4.28
N ALA A 314 10.76 14.96 3.44
CA ALA A 314 12.12 14.49 3.23
C ALA A 314 13.00 15.58 2.63
N LYS A 315 12.42 16.49 1.83
CA LYS A 315 13.09 17.67 1.29
C LYS A 315 13.77 18.55 2.37
N TYR A 316 13.25 18.57 3.60
CA TYR A 316 13.83 19.34 4.71
C TYR A 316 15.10 18.71 5.27
N HIS A 317 15.28 17.39 5.12
CA HIS A 317 16.56 16.74 5.47
C HIS A 317 17.70 17.26 4.59
N ARG A 318 17.42 17.57 3.32
CA ARG A 318 18.39 18.20 2.39
C ARG A 318 18.69 19.66 2.76
N LYS A 319 17.89 20.29 3.62
CA LYS A 319 18.02 21.69 4.07
C LYS A 319 18.53 21.81 5.51
N ASN A 320 19.22 20.79 6.02
CA ASN A 320 19.64 20.70 7.42
C ASN A 320 18.41 20.72 8.37
N ILE A 321 17.88 19.52 8.64
CA ILE A 321 16.64 19.33 9.41
C ILE A 321 16.66 20.03 10.77
N GLU A 322 17.83 20.13 11.41
CA GLU A 322 17.99 20.74 12.72
C GLU A 322 17.66 22.25 12.68
N ASN A 323 18.15 22.97 11.66
CA ASN A 323 17.77 24.38 11.43
C ASN A 323 16.28 24.53 11.10
N THR A 324 15.71 23.59 10.34
CA THR A 324 14.28 23.61 10.04
C THR A 324 13.44 23.42 11.31
N ILE A 325 13.84 22.51 12.21
CA ILE A 325 13.19 22.30 13.51
C ILE A 325 13.30 23.57 14.36
N TYR A 326 14.45 24.23 14.37
CA TYR A 326 14.60 25.49 15.08
C TYR A 326 13.70 26.60 14.51
N ASP A 327 13.70 26.79 13.19
CA ASP A 327 12.94 27.87 12.55
C ASP A 327 11.42 27.72 12.76
N VAL A 328 10.88 26.49 12.70
CA VAL A 328 9.47 26.25 12.99
C VAL A 328 9.10 26.50 14.45
N ASN A 329 9.97 26.11 15.40
CA ASN A 329 9.74 26.41 16.82
C ASN A 329 9.95 27.89 17.15
N LYS A 330 10.82 28.59 16.40
CA LYS A 330 10.94 30.03 16.49
C LYS A 330 9.70 30.72 15.96
N ALA A 331 9.07 30.24 14.88
CA ALA A 331 7.85 30.84 14.33
C ALA A 331 6.60 30.52 15.18
N PHE A 332 6.43 29.26 15.56
CA PHE A 332 5.24 28.73 16.22
C PHE A 332 5.61 28.08 17.57
N THR A 333 6.23 28.87 18.45
CA THR A 333 6.66 28.40 19.77
C THR A 333 5.46 27.92 20.59
N PRO A 334 5.43 26.68 21.08
CA PRO A 334 4.36 26.21 21.96
C PRO A 334 4.32 27.02 23.25
N ASN A 335 3.12 27.35 23.73
CA ASN A 335 2.89 27.99 25.02
C ASN A 335 2.99 26.99 26.19
N LEU A 336 2.68 25.72 25.90
CA LEU A 336 2.77 24.59 26.83
C LEU A 336 3.23 23.35 26.07
N VAL A 337 4.10 22.56 26.69
CA VAL A 337 4.54 21.26 26.17
C VAL A 337 4.20 20.20 27.20
N VAL A 338 3.57 19.11 26.74
CA VAL A 338 3.20 17.95 27.56
C VAL A 338 3.72 16.68 26.89
N ILE A 339 4.88 16.20 27.33
CA ILE A 339 5.52 15.01 26.73
C ILE A 339 4.91 13.75 27.34
N ASP A 340 4.31 12.92 26.48
CA ASP A 340 3.74 11.62 26.82
C ASP A 340 4.83 10.55 26.90
N GLY A 341 5.32 10.30 28.11
CA GLY A 341 6.14 9.13 28.44
C GLY A 341 5.36 8.09 29.23
N SER A 342 4.02 8.06 29.15
CA SER A 342 3.24 6.97 29.76
C SER A 342 3.66 5.62 29.18
N ILE A 343 3.74 5.56 27.86
CA ILE A 343 4.47 4.56 27.08
C ILE A 343 5.30 5.31 26.05
N GLY A 344 6.63 5.25 26.19
CA GLY A 344 7.56 5.81 25.21
C GLY A 344 8.08 4.77 24.22
N GLY A 345 9.02 5.17 23.35
CA GLY A 345 9.63 4.30 22.34
C GLY A 345 11.14 4.41 22.27
N GLU A 346 11.86 3.30 22.37
CA GLU A 346 13.33 3.25 22.29
C GLU A 346 13.83 2.44 21.09
N GLY A 347 15.16 2.41 20.87
CA GLY A 347 15.80 1.68 19.78
C GLY A 347 15.81 2.44 18.45
N ILE A 348 15.59 1.73 17.34
CA ILE A 348 15.70 2.28 15.97
C ILE A 348 14.36 2.89 15.53
N GLY A 349 13.96 3.97 16.22
CA GLY A 349 12.81 4.77 15.85
C GLY A 349 13.02 5.57 14.56
N PRO A 350 11.95 5.93 13.82
CA PRO A 350 10.55 5.87 14.26
C PRO A 350 9.78 4.59 13.87
N LEU A 351 10.31 3.75 12.97
CA LEU A 351 9.58 2.60 12.40
C LEU A 351 9.85 1.27 13.12
N SER A 352 10.97 1.16 13.84
CA SER A 352 11.38 -0.05 14.56
C SER A 352 11.64 0.25 16.04
N SER A 353 10.75 1.05 16.63
CA SER A 353 10.78 1.39 18.05
C SER A 353 10.28 0.22 18.92
N LYS A 354 10.88 0.05 20.08
CA LYS A 354 10.40 -0.85 21.14
C LYS A 354 9.65 -0.03 22.20
N PRO A 355 8.45 -0.45 22.62
CA PRO A 355 7.71 0.26 23.67
C PRO A 355 8.44 0.24 25.03
N VAL A 356 8.46 1.37 25.72
CA VAL A 356 8.95 1.52 27.10
C VAL A 356 7.79 2.01 27.97
N TYR A 357 7.30 1.17 28.88
CA TYR A 357 6.21 1.52 29.82
C TYR A 357 6.76 2.41 30.94
N PHE A 358 6.95 3.68 30.64
CA PHE A 358 7.78 4.56 31.43
C PHE A 358 6.99 5.40 32.45
N GLU A 359 5.66 5.41 32.35
CA GLU A 359 4.73 5.98 33.34
C GLU A 359 5.04 7.44 33.73
N THR A 360 5.67 8.22 32.85
CA THR A 360 6.17 9.55 33.19
C THR A 360 5.62 10.61 32.24
N ILE A 361 5.07 11.69 32.78
CA ILE A 361 4.61 12.86 32.05
C ILE A 361 5.52 14.04 32.40
N ILE A 362 5.90 14.82 31.39
CA ILE A 362 6.68 16.04 31.58
C ILE A 362 5.84 17.20 31.05
N ALA A 363 5.68 18.26 31.86
CA ALA A 363 5.04 19.49 31.42
C ALA A 363 6.00 20.68 31.56
N SER A 364 5.97 21.62 30.62
CA SER A 364 6.75 22.86 30.72
C SER A 364 6.17 23.99 29.87
N ASN A 365 6.40 25.23 30.29
CA ASN A 365 6.13 26.43 29.50
C ASN A 365 7.21 26.73 28.44
N ASP A 366 8.26 25.90 28.35
CA ASP A 366 9.40 26.08 27.48
C ASP A 366 9.75 24.76 26.77
N VAL A 367 9.60 24.75 25.44
CA VAL A 367 9.85 23.55 24.63
C VAL A 367 11.29 23.07 24.65
N VAL A 368 12.26 23.98 24.78
CA VAL A 368 13.68 23.62 24.85
C VAL A 368 13.99 22.98 26.19
N ASN A 369 13.37 23.49 27.26
CA ASN A 369 13.50 22.93 28.60
C ASN A 369 12.84 21.55 28.72
N ALA A 370 11.61 21.41 28.22
CA ALA A 370 10.91 20.13 28.16
C ALA A 370 11.74 19.05 27.45
N ASP A 371 12.26 19.39 26.27
CA ASP A 371 13.05 18.45 25.46
C ASP A 371 14.41 18.13 26.11
N SER A 372 15.04 19.11 26.78
CA SER A 372 16.28 18.90 27.54
C SER A 372 16.07 17.96 28.73
N ILE A 373 14.99 18.14 29.50
CA ILE A 373 14.67 17.27 30.64
C ILE A 373 14.31 15.87 30.16
N ALA A 374 13.48 15.74 29.13
CA ALA A 374 13.13 14.44 28.55
C ALA A 374 14.36 13.71 27.98
N SER A 375 15.27 14.43 27.33
CA SER A 375 16.53 13.87 26.80
C SER A 375 17.36 13.26 27.94
N GLN A 376 17.55 13.98 29.05
CA GLN A 376 18.27 13.47 30.22
C GLN A 376 17.61 12.22 30.80
N ILE A 377 16.28 12.22 30.91
CA ILE A 377 15.50 11.09 31.42
C ILE A 377 15.62 9.85 30.52
N MET A 378 15.76 10.03 29.20
CA MET A 378 16.05 8.95 28.25
C MET A 378 17.54 8.54 28.25
N GLY A 379 18.41 9.32 28.88
CA GLY A 379 19.85 9.11 29.01
C GLY A 379 20.71 10.00 28.12
N TYR A 380 20.11 10.77 27.22
CA TYR A 380 20.83 11.65 26.31
C TYR A 380 21.42 12.86 27.04
N ASP A 381 22.61 13.31 26.64
CA ASP A 381 23.05 14.67 26.98
C ASP A 381 22.29 15.63 26.07
N PRO A 382 21.48 16.57 26.59
CA PRO A 382 20.77 17.54 25.75
C PRO A 382 21.64 18.28 24.75
N LYS A 383 22.94 18.46 25.06
CA LYS A 383 23.91 19.10 24.16
C LYS A 383 24.29 18.24 22.96
N GLU A 384 24.05 16.93 22.99
CA GLU A 384 24.28 16.03 21.86
C GLU A 384 23.17 16.12 20.81
N ILE A 385 21.99 16.63 21.20
CA ILE A 385 20.86 16.86 20.30
C ILE A 385 20.97 18.25 19.68
N VAL A 386 21.35 18.28 18.40
CA VAL A 386 21.75 19.50 17.68
C VAL A 386 20.69 20.62 17.75
N HIS A 387 19.41 20.33 17.47
CA HIS A 387 18.35 21.34 17.55
C HIS A 387 18.10 21.87 18.97
N ILE A 388 18.23 21.03 20.01
CA ILE A 388 18.05 21.47 21.41
C ILE A 388 19.21 22.39 21.82
N LYS A 389 20.45 21.96 21.56
CA LYS A 389 21.66 22.76 21.82
C LYS A 389 21.56 24.12 21.14
N MET A 390 21.28 24.12 19.84
CA MET A 390 21.19 25.34 19.03
C MET A 390 20.06 26.26 19.51
N ALA A 391 18.91 25.71 19.92
CA ALA A 391 17.81 26.50 20.45
C ALA A 391 18.18 27.19 21.77
N GLY A 392 18.90 26.49 22.65
CA GLY A 392 19.44 27.07 23.90
C GLY A 392 20.47 28.18 23.63
N GLU A 393 21.45 27.92 22.76
CA GLU A 393 22.51 28.89 22.42
C GLU A 393 21.98 30.15 21.75
N ARG A 394 20.93 30.02 20.94
CA ARG A 394 20.26 31.15 20.26
C ARG A 394 19.16 31.81 21.10
N GLY A 395 18.97 31.36 22.35
CA GLY A 395 18.05 31.96 23.31
C GLY A 395 16.56 31.79 22.99
N LEU A 396 16.18 30.69 22.32
CA LEU A 396 14.77 30.31 22.11
C LEU A 396 14.13 29.74 23.38
N GLY A 397 14.93 29.13 24.25
CA GLY A 397 14.51 28.55 25.54
C GLY A 397 15.72 28.09 26.36
N ASP A 398 15.49 27.43 27.50
CA ASP A 398 16.52 27.02 28.44
C ASP A 398 16.89 25.54 28.35
N ALA A 399 18.08 25.24 27.83
CA ALA A 399 18.66 23.89 27.79
C ALA A 399 19.60 23.57 28.97
N SER A 400 19.78 24.50 29.93
CA SER A 400 20.78 24.39 31.00
C SER A 400 20.32 23.55 32.20
N ALA A 401 19.01 23.38 32.39
CA ALA A 401 18.44 22.63 33.50
C ALA A 401 19.01 21.21 33.61
N ARG A 402 19.22 20.76 34.85
CA ARG A 402 19.69 19.41 35.17
C ARG A 402 18.62 18.66 35.95
N PHE A 403 18.24 17.49 35.44
CA PHE A 403 17.23 16.68 36.08
C PHE A 403 17.85 15.86 37.22
N ASP A 404 17.20 15.90 38.38
CA ASP A 404 17.56 15.10 39.54
C ASP A 404 16.64 13.88 39.64
N PHE A 405 17.18 12.71 39.31
CA PHE A 405 16.45 11.44 39.33
C PHE A 405 15.95 11.04 40.73
N SER A 406 16.51 11.61 41.81
CA SER A 406 16.04 11.34 43.18
C SER A 406 14.65 11.91 43.45
N LYS A 407 14.18 12.85 42.62
CA LYS A 407 12.83 13.43 42.70
C LYS A 407 11.75 12.50 42.15
N LEU A 408 12.12 11.41 41.48
CA LEU A 408 11.15 10.43 41.01
C LEU A 408 10.64 9.60 42.19
N PRO A 409 9.32 9.37 42.30
CA PRO A 409 8.73 8.63 43.42
C PRO A 409 9.21 7.18 43.49
N TYR A 410 9.60 6.59 42.36
CA TYR A 410 10.17 5.25 42.27
C TYR A 410 11.02 5.11 41.00
N LYS A 411 11.97 4.16 41.06
CA LYS A 411 12.82 3.79 39.92
C LYS A 411 12.05 2.93 38.92
N HIS A 412 12.35 3.06 37.64
CA HIS A 412 11.77 2.21 36.60
C HIS A 412 12.24 0.75 36.79
N PRO A 413 11.33 -0.25 36.82
CA PRO A 413 11.68 -1.65 37.11
C PRO A 413 12.75 -2.26 36.20
N GLY A 414 12.74 -1.87 34.92
CA GLY A 414 13.73 -2.31 33.93
C GLY A 414 15.01 -1.48 33.88
N GLY A 415 15.27 -0.60 34.85
CA GLY A 415 16.49 0.22 34.90
C GLY A 415 16.64 1.19 33.72
N LYS A 416 15.52 1.76 33.25
CA LYS A 416 15.47 2.66 32.08
C LYS A 416 15.58 4.14 32.43
N ASP A 417 15.69 4.50 33.71
CA ASP A 417 15.91 5.89 34.12
C ASP A 417 17.30 6.35 33.67
N GLY A 418 17.37 7.23 32.67
CA GLY A 418 18.63 7.70 32.09
C GLY A 418 19.34 6.67 31.19
N ASN A 419 18.65 5.59 30.77
CA ASN A 419 19.29 4.45 30.12
C ASN A 419 18.40 3.78 29.06
N TRP A 420 17.85 4.57 28.13
CA TRP A 420 17.09 4.01 27.01
C TRP A 420 18.04 3.46 25.93
N ASP A 421 17.57 2.45 25.20
CA ASP A 421 18.30 1.87 24.08
C ASP A 421 18.42 2.91 22.96
N ARG A 422 19.64 3.38 22.69
CA ARG A 422 19.91 4.36 21.64
C ARG A 422 20.21 3.67 20.31
N PRO A 423 19.88 4.30 19.16
CA PRO A 423 20.43 3.88 17.89
C PRO A 423 21.97 3.91 17.94
N GLN A 424 22.66 2.89 17.44
CA GLN A 424 24.12 2.90 17.41
C GLN A 424 24.62 4.02 16.49
N PRO A 425 25.60 4.85 16.92
CA PRO A 425 26.14 5.95 16.11
C PRO A 425 26.59 5.51 14.71
N SER A 426 27.22 4.34 14.60
CA SER A 426 27.67 3.75 13.33
C SER A 426 26.55 3.54 12.30
N VAL A 427 25.32 3.29 12.75
CA VAL A 427 24.15 3.11 11.86
C VAL A 427 23.66 4.46 11.32
N LYS A 428 23.74 5.51 12.14
CA LYS A 428 23.47 6.88 11.71
C LYS A 428 24.54 7.37 10.73
N ASP A 429 25.81 7.18 11.07
CA ASP A 429 26.96 7.62 10.25
C ASP A 429 26.98 6.91 8.89
N PHE A 430 26.68 5.60 8.87
CA PHE A 430 26.50 4.85 7.63
C PHE A 430 25.34 5.39 6.78
N TYR A 431 24.20 5.70 7.40
CA TYR A 431 23.03 6.24 6.71
C TYR A 431 23.29 7.66 6.14
N GLU A 432 23.92 8.55 6.91
CA GLU A 432 24.29 9.90 6.48
C GLU A 432 25.36 9.88 5.39
N TRP A 433 26.41 9.05 5.54
CA TRP A 433 27.44 8.85 4.51
C TRP A 433 26.84 8.31 3.20
N CYS A 434 25.95 7.31 3.27
CA CYS A 434 25.28 6.79 2.07
C CYS A 434 24.42 7.85 1.39
N ILE A 435 23.69 8.68 2.14
CA ILE A 435 22.88 9.77 1.58
C ILE A 435 23.77 10.83 0.91
N GLU A 436 24.83 11.29 1.58
CA GLU A 436 25.70 12.34 1.06
C GLU A 436 26.55 11.91 -0.15
N LEU A 437 27.01 10.66 -0.18
CA LEU A 437 27.79 10.11 -1.28
C LEU A 437 26.95 9.99 -2.56
N ILE A 438 25.66 9.66 -2.41
CA ILE A 438 24.78 9.29 -3.52
C ILE A 438 24.01 10.49 -4.07
N LEU A 439 23.71 11.49 -3.24
CA LEU A 439 23.19 12.80 -3.69
C LEU A 439 24.18 13.59 -4.56
N LYS A 440 25.45 13.17 -4.62
CA LYS A 440 26.48 13.75 -5.50
C LYS A 440 26.49 13.19 -6.93
N LEU A 441 25.70 12.15 -7.24
CA LEU A 441 25.65 11.54 -8.58
C LEU A 441 24.42 12.01 -9.39
N PRO A 442 24.61 12.69 -10.53
CA PRO A 442 23.49 13.23 -11.31
C PRO A 442 22.65 12.12 -11.95
N GLY A 443 21.32 12.17 -11.77
CA GLY A 443 20.35 11.29 -12.44
C GLY A 443 20.01 9.98 -11.72
N TRP A 444 20.58 9.72 -10.53
CA TRP A 444 20.44 8.44 -9.81
C TRP A 444 19.49 8.46 -8.59
N GLU A 445 18.80 9.58 -8.34
CA GLU A 445 17.83 9.69 -7.22
C GLU A 445 16.73 8.62 -7.26
N THR A 446 16.31 8.17 -8.45
CA THR A 446 15.22 7.21 -8.63
C THR A 446 15.67 5.76 -8.48
N LEU A 447 16.88 5.43 -8.94
CA LEU A 447 17.41 4.06 -8.91
C LEU A 447 17.84 3.66 -7.49
N PHE A 448 18.33 4.61 -6.69
CA PHE A 448 18.70 4.34 -5.30
C PHE A 448 17.49 4.22 -4.37
N ASN A 449 16.44 5.05 -4.56
CA ASN A 449 15.15 4.85 -3.88
C ASN A 449 14.57 3.45 -4.15
N VAL A 450 14.82 2.89 -5.34
CA VAL A 450 14.43 1.52 -5.66
C VAL A 450 15.42 0.52 -5.04
N GLY A 451 16.73 0.72 -5.18
CA GLY A 451 17.78 -0.24 -4.84
C GLY A 451 18.12 -0.39 -3.35
N ALA A 452 18.10 0.70 -2.57
CA ALA A 452 18.33 0.64 -1.11
C ALA A 452 17.15 -0.05 -0.39
N ASP A 453 15.93 0.17 -0.88
CA ASP A 453 14.72 -0.55 -0.47
C ASP A 453 14.69 -1.99 -1.03
N PHE A 454 15.28 -2.24 -2.20
CA PHE A 454 15.33 -3.55 -2.86
C PHE A 454 16.12 -4.60 -2.07
N PHE A 455 17.25 -4.20 -1.45
CA PHE A 455 18.22 -5.14 -0.89
C PHE A 455 18.32 -5.17 0.63
N LEU A 456 17.96 -4.10 1.36
CA LEU A 456 18.29 -4.02 2.80
C LEU A 456 17.11 -4.00 3.76
N TYR A 457 15.90 -3.57 3.37
CA TYR A 457 14.88 -3.29 4.38
C TYR A 457 13.47 -3.88 4.16
N ASP A 458 12.77 -3.73 3.03
CA ASP A 458 11.32 -4.03 3.07
C ASP A 458 10.62 -4.21 1.70
N LEU A 459 10.93 -5.27 0.96
CA LEU A 459 10.00 -5.72 -0.09
C LEU A 459 8.60 -6.10 0.48
N ALA A 460 8.48 -6.23 1.81
CA ALA A 460 7.23 -6.37 2.55
C ALA A 460 6.51 -5.05 2.90
N ARG A 461 7.12 -3.86 2.74
CA ARG A 461 6.46 -2.56 2.98
C ARG A 461 6.17 -1.76 1.71
N LEU A 462 6.73 -2.15 0.56
CA LEU A 462 6.25 -1.65 -0.73
C LEU A 462 4.75 -1.95 -0.85
N PRO A 463 3.86 -0.97 -1.01
CA PRO A 463 2.42 -1.18 -0.84
C PRO A 463 1.79 -2.21 -1.80
N ILE A 464 2.39 -2.37 -2.98
CA ILE A 464 2.01 -3.36 -3.99
C ILE A 464 2.46 -4.76 -3.56
N LEU A 465 3.60 -4.87 -2.89
CA LEU A 465 4.19 -6.15 -2.47
C LEU A 465 3.87 -6.49 -1.01
N ARG A 466 3.47 -5.55 -0.16
CA ARG A 466 3.07 -5.76 1.25
C ARG A 466 1.97 -6.79 1.41
N ASN A 467 1.02 -6.83 0.47
CA ASN A 467 -0.07 -7.80 0.46
C ASN A 467 0.27 -9.07 -0.32
N LEU A 468 1.29 -9.01 -1.18
CA LEU A 468 1.72 -10.13 -2.02
C LEU A 468 2.77 -10.99 -1.30
N THR A 469 3.68 -10.38 -0.55
CA THR A 469 4.79 -11.00 0.18
C THR A 469 4.29 -11.99 1.23
N PRO A 470 3.29 -11.73 2.09
CA PRO A 470 2.74 -12.76 2.97
C PRO A 470 2.15 -13.96 2.22
N ALA A 471 1.56 -13.74 1.05
CA ALA A 471 0.96 -14.80 0.24
C ALA A 471 2.00 -15.60 -0.56
N ILE A 472 3.03 -14.94 -1.11
CA ILE A 472 4.20 -15.55 -1.73
C ILE A 472 5.01 -16.31 -0.67
N LEU A 473 5.26 -15.70 0.49
CA LEU A 473 5.90 -16.37 1.62
C LEU A 473 5.05 -17.55 2.08
N GLN A 474 3.72 -17.46 2.16
CA GLN A 474 2.88 -18.62 2.47
C GLN A 474 2.99 -19.73 1.40
N ILE A 475 3.08 -19.38 0.11
CA ILE A 475 3.38 -20.33 -0.98
C ILE A 475 4.77 -20.96 -0.79
N MET A 476 5.81 -20.17 -0.61
CA MET A 476 7.18 -20.65 -0.41
C MET A 476 7.32 -21.48 0.87
N ASN A 477 6.67 -21.08 1.95
CA ASN A 477 6.70 -21.72 3.26
C ASN A 477 6.00 -23.09 3.21
N ASP A 478 4.87 -23.19 2.51
CA ASP A 478 4.18 -24.48 2.30
C ASP A 478 4.91 -25.40 1.30
N VAL A 479 5.73 -24.84 0.38
CA VAL A 479 6.49 -25.58 -0.64
C VAL A 479 7.83 -26.08 -0.09
N VAL A 480 8.52 -25.26 0.71
CA VAL A 480 9.87 -25.55 1.22
C VAL A 480 9.82 -26.30 2.55
N PHE A 481 8.81 -26.05 3.40
CA PHE A 481 8.72 -26.66 4.72
C PHE A 481 7.51 -27.60 4.82
N ASN A 482 7.73 -28.87 4.46
CA ASN A 482 6.88 -29.99 4.88
C ASN A 482 6.75 -30.15 6.43
N ASN A 483 7.37 -29.26 7.23
CA ASN A 483 7.41 -29.31 8.69
C ASN A 483 7.60 -27.91 9.30
N ILE A 484 6.55 -27.09 9.33
CA ILE A 484 6.51 -25.97 10.27
C ILE A 484 5.85 -26.46 11.55
N LYS A 485 6.68 -26.60 12.59
CA LYS A 485 6.21 -26.84 13.96
C LYS A 485 5.07 -25.87 14.29
N GLY A 486 3.89 -26.43 14.56
CA GLY A 486 2.70 -25.66 14.97
C GLY A 486 1.39 -26.14 14.34
N PHE A 487 1.45 -26.86 13.22
CA PHE A 487 0.28 -27.47 12.59
C PHE A 487 0.20 -28.97 12.93
N LYS A 488 -0.91 -29.42 13.53
CA LYS A 488 -1.19 -30.85 13.70
C LYS A 488 -1.63 -31.42 12.35
N ASP A 489 -0.66 -31.85 11.55
CA ASP A 489 -0.91 -32.56 10.29
C ASP A 489 -1.46 -33.96 10.58
N THR A 490 -2.73 -34.23 10.26
CA THR A 490 -3.35 -35.53 10.54
C THR A 490 -2.89 -36.58 9.53
N GLU A 491 -3.00 -37.86 9.86
CA GLU A 491 -2.72 -38.95 8.92
C GLU A 491 -3.63 -38.89 7.67
N LYS A 492 -4.88 -38.45 7.86
CA LYS A 492 -5.84 -38.18 6.78
C LYS A 492 -5.37 -37.05 5.86
N ASP A 493 -4.73 -36.01 6.39
CA ASP A 493 -4.20 -34.90 5.59
C ASP A 493 -3.02 -35.34 4.72
N ARG A 494 -2.13 -36.19 5.27
CA ARG A 494 -1.01 -36.78 4.53
C ARG A 494 -1.49 -37.71 3.42
N ALA A 495 -2.43 -38.60 3.71
CA ALA A 495 -3.03 -39.49 2.71
C ALA A 495 -3.70 -38.71 1.58
N ARG A 496 -4.51 -37.69 1.91
CA ARG A 496 -5.14 -36.79 0.94
C ARG A 496 -4.13 -36.11 0.01
N ARG A 497 -3.07 -35.50 0.55
CA ARG A 497 -2.03 -34.84 -0.26
C ARG A 497 -1.37 -35.84 -1.22
N LYS A 498 -1.10 -37.06 -0.75
CA LYS A 498 -0.58 -38.16 -1.60
C LYS A 498 -1.55 -38.49 -2.74
N TYR A 499 -2.85 -38.62 -2.48
CA TYR A 499 -3.85 -38.88 -3.52
C TYR A 499 -3.96 -37.74 -4.53
N ASN A 500 -3.95 -36.48 -4.07
CA ASN A 500 -4.00 -35.30 -4.94
C ASN A 500 -2.77 -35.20 -5.86
N VAL A 501 -1.58 -35.45 -5.33
CA VAL A 501 -0.35 -35.51 -6.14
C VAL A 501 -0.43 -36.64 -7.15
N LEU A 502 -0.87 -37.84 -6.74
CA LEU A 502 -1.01 -38.97 -7.65
C LEU A 502 -2.00 -38.68 -8.79
N MET A 503 -3.13 -38.04 -8.50
CA MET A 503 -4.08 -37.60 -9.53
C MET A 503 -3.44 -36.63 -10.53
N VAL A 504 -2.78 -35.57 -10.06
CA VAL A 504 -2.13 -34.60 -10.95
C VAL A 504 -0.98 -35.24 -11.73
N LEU A 505 -0.16 -36.09 -11.11
CA LEU A 505 0.90 -36.82 -11.81
C LEU A 505 0.32 -37.75 -12.90
N SER A 506 -0.84 -38.36 -12.66
CA SER A 506 -1.51 -39.18 -13.68
C SER A 506 -1.96 -38.33 -14.87
N VAL A 507 -2.46 -37.11 -14.63
CA VAL A 507 -2.80 -36.14 -15.70
C VAL A 507 -1.53 -35.68 -16.43
N ILE A 508 -0.42 -35.43 -15.72
CA ILE A 508 0.87 -35.07 -16.33
C ILE A 508 1.42 -36.20 -17.20
N LEU A 509 1.32 -37.46 -16.75
CA LEU A 509 1.74 -38.61 -17.54
C LEU A 509 0.88 -38.79 -18.79
N ALA A 510 -0.44 -38.62 -18.66
CA ALA A 510 -1.36 -38.65 -19.79
C ALA A 510 -1.08 -37.50 -20.78
N PHE A 511 -0.75 -36.31 -20.28
CA PHE A 511 -0.29 -35.18 -21.09
C PHE A 511 0.98 -35.50 -21.85
N ALA A 512 2.02 -36.01 -21.17
CA ALA A 512 3.29 -36.37 -21.80
C ALA A 512 3.10 -37.47 -22.85
N PHE A 513 2.24 -38.45 -22.56
CA PHE A 513 1.89 -39.51 -23.51
C PHE A 513 1.17 -38.95 -24.74
N GLY A 514 0.15 -38.10 -24.56
CA GLY A 514 -0.52 -37.41 -25.65
C GLY A 514 0.43 -36.54 -26.48
N TYR A 515 1.34 -35.83 -25.80
CA TYR A 515 2.35 -34.98 -26.44
C TYR A 515 3.28 -35.78 -27.36
N CYS A 516 3.68 -36.98 -26.93
CA CYS A 516 4.45 -37.91 -27.75
C CYS A 516 3.63 -38.51 -28.90
N LEU A 517 2.38 -38.91 -28.64
CA LEU A 517 1.50 -39.52 -29.65
C LEU A 517 1.19 -38.55 -30.80
N ASP A 518 0.94 -37.29 -30.48
CA ASP A 518 0.63 -36.25 -31.46
C ASP A 518 1.90 -35.73 -32.18
N GLY A 519 3.09 -36.27 -31.84
CA GLY A 519 4.35 -36.01 -32.54
C GLY A 519 5.06 -34.71 -32.16
N TYR A 520 4.60 -33.99 -31.11
CA TYR A 520 5.17 -32.69 -30.72
C TYR A 520 6.60 -32.76 -30.20
N VAL A 521 7.08 -33.94 -29.77
CA VAL A 521 8.48 -34.18 -29.37
C VAL A 521 9.47 -33.85 -30.49
N TRP A 522 9.02 -33.85 -31.74
CA TRP A 522 9.85 -33.49 -32.90
C TRP A 522 9.79 -32.00 -33.26
N HIS A 523 8.95 -31.22 -32.58
CA HIS A 523 8.73 -29.80 -32.76
C HIS A 523 9.02 -29.03 -31.45
N LEU A 524 10.20 -29.26 -30.87
CA LEU A 524 10.55 -28.74 -29.55
C LEU A 524 10.57 -27.20 -29.55
N SER A 525 9.90 -26.63 -28.54
CA SER A 525 9.91 -25.20 -28.25
C SER A 525 10.28 -25.01 -26.80
N LEU A 526 11.54 -24.61 -26.56
CA LEU A 526 12.06 -24.41 -25.22
C LEU A 526 11.18 -23.44 -24.40
N ALA A 527 10.65 -22.40 -25.04
CA ALA A 527 9.78 -21.43 -24.39
C ALA A 527 8.45 -22.06 -23.95
N PHE A 528 7.82 -22.86 -24.80
CA PHE A 528 6.58 -23.57 -24.45
C PHE A 528 6.83 -24.60 -23.35
N GLU A 529 7.86 -25.44 -23.51
CA GLU A 529 8.18 -26.52 -22.57
C GLU A 529 8.50 -25.99 -21.17
N LEU A 530 9.36 -24.98 -21.05
CA LEU A 530 9.67 -24.38 -19.75
C LEU A 530 8.44 -23.74 -19.11
N SER A 531 7.60 -23.08 -19.91
CA SER A 531 6.37 -22.45 -19.43
C SER A 531 5.36 -23.49 -18.95
N PHE A 532 5.24 -24.60 -19.66
CA PHE A 532 4.32 -25.67 -19.30
C PHE A 532 4.84 -26.49 -18.11
N LEU A 533 6.15 -26.70 -17.98
CA LEU A 533 6.76 -27.26 -16.76
C LEU A 533 6.49 -26.38 -15.54
N ALA A 534 6.56 -25.05 -15.69
CA ALA A 534 6.18 -24.13 -14.63
C ALA A 534 4.69 -24.26 -14.26
N ALA A 535 3.80 -24.38 -15.25
CA ALA A 535 2.38 -24.64 -15.01
C ALA A 535 2.16 -25.97 -14.28
N MET A 536 2.84 -27.05 -14.69
CA MET A 536 2.81 -28.35 -14.00
C MET A 536 3.24 -28.21 -12.53
N ALA A 537 4.33 -27.51 -12.25
CA ALA A 537 4.80 -27.27 -10.88
C ALA A 537 3.76 -26.51 -10.05
N VAL A 538 3.18 -25.43 -10.59
CA VAL A 538 2.12 -24.66 -9.92
C VAL A 538 0.86 -25.52 -9.71
N SER A 539 0.51 -26.39 -10.66
CA SER A 539 -0.64 -27.28 -10.56
C SER A 539 -0.50 -28.28 -9.40
N ILE A 540 0.70 -28.83 -9.20
CA ILE A 540 1.01 -29.73 -8.07
C ILE A 540 0.86 -28.97 -6.75
N ILE A 541 1.40 -27.75 -6.66
CA ILE A 541 1.27 -26.89 -5.48
C ILE A 541 -0.20 -26.56 -5.19
N GLY A 542 -0.97 -26.23 -6.22
CA GLY A 542 -2.41 -25.98 -6.12
C GLY A 542 -3.17 -27.20 -5.58
N ALA A 543 -2.91 -28.38 -6.16
CA ALA A 543 -3.56 -29.63 -5.79
C ALA A 543 -3.27 -30.05 -4.34
N LEU A 544 -2.05 -29.84 -3.84
CA LEU A 544 -1.70 -30.12 -2.44
C LEU A 544 -2.60 -29.38 -1.42
N ARG A 545 -3.14 -28.22 -1.82
CA ARG A 545 -3.96 -27.35 -0.97
C ARG A 545 -5.45 -27.61 -1.06
N MET A 546 -5.91 -28.43 -2.01
CA MET A 546 -7.32 -28.68 -2.27
C MET A 546 -7.87 -29.92 -1.54
N LYS A 547 -9.17 -29.94 -1.25
CA LYS A 547 -9.87 -31.18 -0.93
C LYS A 547 -9.92 -32.08 -2.16
N THR A 548 -9.71 -33.39 -1.99
CA THR A 548 -9.68 -34.37 -3.10
C THR A 548 -10.94 -34.33 -3.96
N SER A 549 -12.12 -34.22 -3.36
CA SER A 549 -13.39 -34.11 -4.09
C SER A 549 -13.47 -32.85 -4.97
N LYS A 550 -12.94 -31.73 -4.49
CA LYS A 550 -12.91 -30.45 -5.22
C LYS A 550 -11.93 -30.51 -6.39
N LEU A 551 -10.77 -31.14 -6.19
CA LEU A 551 -9.79 -31.37 -7.26
C LEU A 551 -10.35 -32.30 -8.34
N ALA A 552 -10.98 -33.42 -7.95
CA ALA A 552 -11.57 -34.35 -8.90
C ALA A 552 -12.65 -33.68 -9.78
N VAL A 553 -13.55 -32.90 -9.18
CA VAL A 553 -14.58 -32.18 -9.95
C VAL A 553 -13.99 -31.06 -10.82
N LEU A 554 -12.96 -30.35 -10.37
CA LEU A 554 -12.23 -29.42 -11.23
C LEU A 554 -11.69 -30.15 -12.47
N LEU A 555 -10.96 -31.25 -12.29
CA LEU A 555 -10.40 -32.04 -13.39
C LEU A 555 -11.47 -32.56 -14.36
N ILE A 556 -12.59 -33.09 -13.85
CA ILE A 556 -13.69 -33.62 -14.68
C ILE A 556 -14.39 -32.49 -15.44
N SER A 557 -14.75 -31.40 -14.77
CA SER A 557 -15.40 -30.25 -15.41
C SER A 557 -14.51 -29.59 -16.46
N SER A 558 -13.20 -29.50 -16.20
CA SER A 558 -12.20 -29.06 -17.18
C SER A 558 -12.15 -29.98 -18.39
N ALA A 559 -12.09 -31.30 -18.20
CA ALA A 559 -12.06 -32.25 -19.31
C ALA A 559 -13.33 -32.17 -20.18
N LEU A 560 -14.52 -32.14 -19.56
CA LEU A 560 -15.79 -32.02 -20.27
C LEU A 560 -15.88 -30.71 -21.08
N THR A 561 -15.45 -29.60 -20.48
CA THR A 561 -15.46 -28.30 -21.15
C THR A 561 -14.46 -28.28 -22.30
N ALA A 562 -13.23 -28.77 -22.08
CA ALA A 562 -12.19 -28.85 -23.10
C ALA A 562 -12.66 -29.69 -24.29
N THR A 563 -13.20 -30.89 -24.06
CA THR A 563 -13.69 -31.76 -25.13
C THR A 563 -14.79 -31.07 -25.94
N ALA A 564 -15.77 -30.44 -25.29
CA ALA A 564 -16.85 -29.76 -26.01
C ALA A 564 -16.34 -28.56 -26.81
N VAL A 565 -15.55 -27.69 -26.17
CA VAL A 565 -15.06 -26.44 -26.78
C VAL A 565 -14.13 -26.70 -27.95
N GLU A 566 -13.16 -27.59 -27.75
CA GLU A 566 -12.16 -27.89 -28.78
C GLU A 566 -12.77 -28.66 -29.95
N HIS A 567 -13.62 -29.66 -29.68
CA HIS A 567 -14.27 -30.42 -30.75
C HIS A 567 -15.10 -29.53 -31.68
N ILE A 568 -15.90 -28.61 -31.11
CA ILE A 568 -16.75 -27.71 -31.88
C ILE A 568 -15.93 -26.68 -32.67
N ASN A 569 -14.86 -26.14 -32.07
CA ASN A 569 -13.98 -25.19 -32.75
C ASN A 569 -13.16 -25.84 -33.89
N ILE A 570 -12.64 -27.05 -33.66
CA ILE A 570 -11.92 -27.84 -34.68
C ILE A 570 -12.86 -28.24 -35.82
N SER A 571 -14.03 -28.77 -35.50
CA SER A 571 -15.05 -29.16 -36.49
C SER A 571 -15.52 -27.97 -37.34
N SER A 572 -15.53 -26.76 -36.75
CA SER A 572 -15.88 -25.51 -37.42
C SER A 572 -14.69 -24.84 -38.11
N LYS A 573 -13.50 -25.45 -38.11
CA LYS A 573 -12.25 -24.94 -38.71
C LYS A 573 -11.84 -23.57 -38.20
N LEU A 574 -12.16 -23.25 -36.95
CA LEU A 574 -11.71 -22.02 -36.28
C LEU A 574 -10.29 -22.17 -35.71
N LEU A 575 -9.95 -23.40 -35.33
CA LEU A 575 -8.67 -23.82 -34.75
C LEU A 575 -8.29 -25.18 -35.35
N ALA A 576 -7.00 -25.41 -35.58
CA ALA A 576 -6.48 -26.71 -36.02
C ALA A 576 -5.19 -27.04 -35.27
N TYR A 577 -5.10 -28.27 -34.75
CA TYR A 577 -3.89 -28.77 -34.10
C TYR A 577 -3.01 -29.52 -35.09
N THR A 578 -1.70 -29.40 -34.90
CA THR A 578 -0.71 -30.21 -35.62
C THR A 578 -0.70 -31.61 -35.01
N GLY A 579 -0.80 -32.67 -35.81
CA GLY A 579 -0.68 -34.06 -35.33
C GLY A 579 -1.99 -34.77 -34.97
N SER A 580 -3.10 -34.06 -34.77
CA SER A 580 -4.41 -34.66 -34.53
C SER A 580 -5.54 -33.96 -35.31
N ALA A 581 -6.49 -34.73 -35.83
CA ALA A 581 -7.62 -34.21 -36.60
C ALA A 581 -8.84 -33.83 -35.74
N ASP A 582 -8.82 -34.19 -34.46
CA ASP A 582 -9.87 -33.96 -33.47
C ASP A 582 -9.23 -33.91 -32.07
N VAL A 583 -10.04 -33.69 -31.03
CA VAL A 583 -9.59 -33.55 -29.64
C VAL A 583 -8.72 -34.73 -29.20
N SER A 584 -7.46 -34.45 -28.90
CA SER A 584 -6.49 -35.44 -28.43
C SER A 584 -6.34 -35.47 -26.90
N LEU A 585 -5.63 -36.47 -26.41
CA LEU A 585 -5.31 -36.60 -24.99
C LEU A 585 -4.44 -35.42 -24.49
N PHE A 586 -3.55 -34.90 -25.33
CA PHE A 586 -2.71 -33.72 -25.02
C PHE A 586 -3.58 -32.50 -24.73
N ILE A 587 -4.60 -32.24 -25.56
CA ILE A 587 -5.47 -31.07 -25.44
C ILE A 587 -6.26 -31.13 -24.12
N ILE A 588 -6.95 -32.24 -23.86
CA ILE A 588 -7.81 -32.41 -22.68
C ILE A 588 -6.99 -32.29 -21.39
N THR A 589 -5.88 -33.03 -21.31
CA THR A 589 -5.03 -33.03 -20.12
C THR A 589 -4.28 -31.70 -19.94
N GLY A 590 -3.96 -31.02 -21.04
CA GLY A 590 -3.41 -29.66 -21.03
C GLY A 590 -4.37 -28.67 -20.38
N TRP A 591 -5.63 -28.66 -20.80
CA TRP A 591 -6.69 -27.87 -20.18
C TRP A 591 -6.88 -28.18 -18.69
N MET A 592 -6.86 -29.46 -18.31
CA MET A 592 -6.95 -29.85 -16.91
C MET A 592 -5.82 -29.22 -16.07
N LEU A 593 -4.57 -29.29 -16.54
CA LEU A 593 -3.41 -28.70 -15.85
C LEU A 593 -3.47 -27.17 -15.80
N MET A 594 -3.92 -26.54 -16.88
CA MET A 594 -4.11 -25.08 -16.94
C MET A 594 -5.18 -24.60 -15.95
N MET A 595 -6.31 -25.28 -15.85
CA MET A 595 -7.36 -24.92 -14.89
C MET A 595 -6.90 -25.11 -13.43
N VAL A 596 -6.12 -26.16 -13.14
CA VAL A 596 -5.50 -26.35 -11.81
C VAL A 596 -4.44 -25.28 -11.52
N THR A 597 -3.80 -24.72 -12.55
CA THR A 597 -2.80 -23.63 -12.44
C THR A 597 -3.45 -22.26 -12.23
N ILE A 598 -4.50 -21.95 -12.99
CA ILE A 598 -5.24 -20.68 -12.91
C ILE A 598 -5.87 -20.48 -11.54
N MET A 599 -6.36 -21.56 -10.92
CA MET A 599 -7.05 -21.51 -9.63
C MET A 599 -6.22 -20.90 -8.47
N PRO A 600 -5.04 -21.44 -8.10
CA PRO A 600 -4.23 -20.90 -7.01
C PRO A 600 -3.67 -19.49 -7.31
N LEU A 601 -3.44 -19.15 -8.59
CA LEU A 601 -3.05 -17.80 -8.99
C LEU A 601 -4.22 -16.81 -8.83
N SER A 602 -5.44 -17.23 -9.15
CA SER A 602 -6.66 -16.44 -8.92
C SER A 602 -6.91 -16.24 -7.42
N ASP A 603 -6.64 -17.25 -6.57
CA ASP A 603 -6.69 -17.12 -5.11
C ASP A 603 -5.70 -16.05 -4.60
N LEU A 604 -4.46 -16.09 -5.10
CA LEU A 604 -3.41 -15.13 -4.74
C LEU A 604 -3.86 -13.70 -5.06
N LEU A 605 -4.33 -13.50 -6.29
CA LEU A 605 -4.77 -12.19 -6.75
C LEU A 605 -6.03 -11.72 -6.00
N THR A 606 -6.96 -12.62 -5.68
CA THR A 606 -8.18 -12.30 -4.92
C THR A 606 -7.84 -11.79 -3.52
N ASN A 607 -6.93 -12.49 -2.83
CA ASN A 607 -6.47 -12.09 -1.50
C ASN A 607 -5.74 -10.74 -1.55
N TRP A 608 -4.93 -10.53 -2.58
CA TRP A 608 -4.23 -9.28 -2.79
C TRP A 608 -5.17 -8.10 -3.05
N LEU A 609 -6.14 -8.25 -3.96
CA LEU A 609 -7.16 -7.25 -4.27
C LEU A 609 -8.04 -6.93 -3.05
N SER A 610 -8.39 -7.96 -2.26
CA SER A 610 -9.14 -7.80 -1.01
C SER A 610 -8.35 -6.98 0.01
N GLY A 611 -7.05 -7.26 0.17
CA GLY A 611 -6.15 -6.52 1.06
C GLY A 611 -5.93 -5.06 0.65
N LEU A 612 -6.02 -4.75 -0.65
CA LEU A 612 -5.98 -3.37 -1.14
C LEU A 612 -7.25 -2.58 -0.82
N GLY A 613 -8.38 -3.26 -0.61
CA GLY A 613 -9.68 -2.65 -0.38
C GLY A 613 -10.24 -1.92 -1.61
N MET A 614 -9.79 -2.27 -2.82
CA MET A 614 -10.13 -1.60 -4.07
C MET A 614 -11.64 -1.60 -4.35
N PHE A 615 -12.33 -2.69 -4.03
CA PHE A 615 -13.74 -2.86 -4.35
C PHE A 615 -14.68 -2.75 -3.15
N LYS A 616 -14.24 -2.18 -2.01
CA LYS A 616 -15.07 -2.04 -0.80
C LYS A 616 -16.43 -1.38 -1.09
N LYS A 617 -16.48 -0.36 -1.96
CA LYS A 617 -17.72 0.34 -2.37
C LYS A 617 -18.40 -0.24 -3.62
N MET A 618 -17.87 -1.30 -4.21
CA MET A 618 -18.34 -1.88 -5.47
C MET A 618 -18.84 -3.33 -5.32
N GLN A 619 -19.07 -3.80 -4.09
CA GLN A 619 -19.50 -5.18 -3.85
C GLN A 619 -20.81 -5.55 -4.55
N ALA A 620 -21.71 -4.57 -4.75
CA ALA A 620 -22.96 -4.76 -5.50
C ALA A 620 -22.76 -4.92 -7.02
N LEU A 621 -21.57 -4.61 -7.55
CA LEU A 621 -21.20 -4.72 -8.97
C LEU A 621 -20.37 -5.98 -9.24
N ASN A 622 -20.66 -7.07 -8.54
CA ASN A 622 -19.87 -8.28 -8.59
C ASN A 622 -19.80 -8.95 -9.97
N ILE A 623 -20.82 -8.79 -10.82
CA ILE A 623 -20.83 -9.27 -12.20
C ILE A 623 -20.05 -8.38 -13.18
N LEU A 624 -19.56 -7.21 -12.75
CA LEU A 624 -18.89 -6.25 -13.64
C LEU A 624 -17.70 -6.87 -14.40
N PRO A 625 -16.79 -7.67 -13.80
CA PRO A 625 -15.71 -8.30 -14.55
C PRO A 625 -16.21 -9.28 -15.61
N PHE A 626 -17.28 -10.03 -15.33
CA PHE A 626 -17.89 -10.94 -16.30
C PHE A 626 -18.48 -10.17 -17.49
N VAL A 627 -19.24 -9.11 -17.24
CA VAL A 627 -19.81 -8.26 -18.28
C VAL A 627 -18.71 -7.62 -19.13
N LEU A 628 -17.65 -7.10 -18.50
CA LEU A 628 -16.52 -6.50 -19.20
C LEU A 628 -15.82 -7.52 -20.11
N SER A 629 -15.57 -8.73 -19.61
CA SER A 629 -14.99 -9.81 -20.43
C SER A 629 -15.88 -10.18 -21.61
N LEU A 630 -17.20 -10.32 -21.40
CA LEU A 630 -18.13 -10.66 -22.47
C LEU A 630 -18.20 -9.58 -23.56
N VAL A 631 -18.17 -8.31 -23.18
CA VAL A 631 -18.11 -7.18 -24.12
C VAL A 631 -16.83 -7.27 -24.97
N LEU A 632 -15.67 -7.43 -24.33
CA LEU A 632 -14.39 -7.55 -25.03
C LEU A 632 -14.36 -8.77 -25.95
N LEU A 633 -14.79 -9.93 -25.46
CA LEU A 633 -14.88 -11.17 -26.23
C LEU A 633 -15.75 -10.97 -27.48
N SER A 634 -16.95 -10.40 -27.32
CA SER A 634 -17.88 -10.16 -28.43
C SER A 634 -17.31 -9.17 -29.45
N MET A 635 -16.64 -8.11 -28.98
CA MET A 635 -15.98 -7.15 -29.84
C MET A 635 -14.90 -7.81 -30.71
N PHE A 636 -13.97 -8.57 -30.11
CA PHE A 636 -12.90 -9.23 -30.86
C PHE A 636 -13.39 -10.41 -31.71
N PHE A 637 -14.46 -11.10 -31.30
CA PHE A 637 -15.10 -12.13 -32.11
C PHE A 637 -15.60 -11.56 -33.45
N ILE A 638 -16.14 -10.34 -33.44
CA ILE A 638 -16.60 -9.64 -34.64
C ILE A 638 -15.42 -9.02 -35.40
N TRP A 639 -14.54 -8.29 -34.70
CA TRP A 639 -13.43 -7.56 -35.32
C TRP A 639 -12.45 -8.48 -36.03
N GLU A 640 -12.04 -9.58 -35.40
CA GLU A 640 -11.13 -10.57 -36.00
C GLU A 640 -11.80 -11.46 -37.06
N GLY A 641 -13.11 -11.32 -37.25
CA GLY A 641 -13.87 -11.96 -38.32
C GLY A 641 -14.38 -13.36 -38.00
N TYR A 642 -14.06 -13.91 -36.83
CA TYR A 642 -14.49 -15.24 -36.39
C TYR A 642 -16.02 -15.39 -36.32
N PHE A 643 -16.75 -14.32 -35.99
CA PHE A 643 -18.21 -14.32 -35.97
C PHE A 643 -18.83 -14.70 -37.32
N TRP A 644 -18.22 -14.27 -38.43
CA TRP A 644 -18.76 -14.46 -39.77
C TRP A 644 -18.53 -15.87 -40.33
N ILE A 645 -17.57 -16.60 -39.77
CA ILE A 645 -17.24 -17.98 -40.14
C ILE A 645 -17.70 -19.00 -39.10
N ALA A 646 -18.16 -18.54 -37.93
CA ALA A 646 -18.63 -19.41 -36.87
C ALA A 646 -19.88 -20.17 -37.29
N SER A 647 -19.87 -21.48 -37.03
CA SER A 647 -21.04 -22.34 -37.22
C SER A 647 -22.13 -22.03 -36.19
N LYS A 648 -23.35 -22.55 -36.41
CA LYS A 648 -24.44 -22.39 -35.44
C LYS A 648 -24.08 -23.06 -34.11
N GLU A 649 -23.36 -24.18 -34.19
CA GLU A 649 -22.87 -24.97 -33.08
C GLU A 649 -21.93 -24.15 -32.18
N VAL A 650 -21.02 -23.37 -32.78
CA VAL A 650 -20.12 -22.45 -32.06
C VAL A 650 -20.93 -21.38 -31.30
N LEU A 651 -21.93 -20.78 -31.95
CA LEU A 651 -22.78 -19.75 -31.31
C LEU A 651 -23.61 -20.32 -30.16
N VAL A 652 -24.19 -21.52 -30.33
CA VAL A 652 -24.96 -22.21 -29.28
C VAL A 652 -24.06 -22.57 -28.12
N MET A 653 -22.86 -23.11 -28.37
CA MET A 653 -21.88 -23.44 -27.35
C MET A 653 -21.53 -22.23 -26.49
N TYR A 654 -21.10 -21.12 -27.09
CA TYR A 654 -20.76 -19.91 -26.33
C TYR A 654 -21.98 -19.32 -25.62
N GLY A 655 -23.19 -19.41 -26.19
CA GLY A 655 -24.43 -18.99 -25.51
C GLY A 655 -24.71 -19.79 -24.23
N VAL A 656 -24.55 -21.11 -24.27
CA VAL A 656 -24.69 -21.98 -23.09
C VAL A 656 -23.62 -21.67 -22.05
N MET A 657 -22.36 -21.49 -22.48
CA MET A 657 -21.25 -21.13 -21.60
C MET A 657 -21.49 -19.79 -20.89
N VAL A 658 -22.01 -18.79 -21.59
CA VAL A 658 -22.37 -17.49 -21.02
C VAL A 658 -23.45 -17.63 -19.95
N ALA A 659 -24.49 -18.44 -20.20
CA ALA A 659 -25.56 -18.66 -19.23
C ALA A 659 -25.04 -19.34 -17.95
N VAL A 660 -24.25 -20.41 -18.08
CA VAL A 660 -23.64 -21.13 -16.95
C VAL A 660 -22.68 -20.21 -16.17
N SER A 661 -21.85 -19.46 -16.89
CA SER A 661 -20.86 -18.55 -16.30
C SER A 661 -21.51 -17.37 -15.57
N LEU A 662 -22.62 -16.83 -16.09
CA LEU A 662 -23.36 -15.74 -15.45
C LEU A 662 -23.95 -16.19 -14.11
N LEU A 663 -24.58 -17.37 -14.07
CA LEU A 663 -25.14 -17.95 -12.84
C LEU A 663 -24.07 -18.14 -11.75
N TYR A 664 -22.87 -18.54 -12.16
CA TYR A 664 -21.73 -18.67 -11.26
C TYR A 664 -21.20 -17.30 -10.81
N SER A 665 -20.90 -16.41 -11.75
CA SER A 665 -20.29 -15.11 -11.48
C SER A 665 -21.16 -14.24 -10.56
N ALA A 666 -22.48 -14.29 -10.72
CA ALA A 666 -23.43 -13.53 -9.90
C ALA A 666 -23.43 -13.93 -8.41
N ARG A 667 -22.91 -15.11 -8.05
CA ARG A 667 -22.85 -15.60 -6.67
C ARG A 667 -21.52 -15.33 -5.96
N HIS A 668 -20.53 -14.79 -6.67
CA HIS A 668 -19.20 -14.57 -6.13
C HIS A 668 -18.83 -13.11 -6.00
N SER A 669 -17.78 -12.83 -5.23
CA SER A 669 -17.32 -11.46 -5.00
C SER A 669 -16.69 -10.88 -6.26
N ILE A 670 -16.68 -9.56 -6.35
CA ILE A 670 -16.04 -8.83 -7.43
C ILE A 670 -14.53 -9.10 -7.51
N GLU A 671 -13.86 -9.29 -6.37
CA GLU A 671 -12.42 -9.64 -6.31
C GLU A 671 -12.16 -10.99 -6.97
N TRP A 672 -13.00 -11.98 -6.68
CA TRP A 672 -12.85 -13.32 -7.26
C TRP A 672 -13.11 -13.30 -8.77
N ASN A 673 -14.18 -12.63 -9.21
CA ASN A 673 -14.48 -12.50 -10.64
C ASN A 673 -13.39 -11.74 -11.39
N ALA A 674 -12.89 -10.63 -10.83
CA ALA A 674 -11.81 -9.86 -11.43
C ALA A 674 -10.51 -10.67 -11.51
N SER A 675 -10.18 -11.41 -10.44
CA SER A 675 -8.98 -12.23 -10.40
C SER A 675 -9.04 -13.37 -11.42
N THR A 676 -10.16 -14.07 -11.47
CA THR A 676 -10.39 -15.19 -12.41
C THR A 676 -10.29 -14.70 -13.84
N MET A 677 -10.89 -13.55 -14.18
CA MET A 677 -10.80 -12.94 -15.50
C MET A 677 -9.35 -12.64 -15.87
N VAL A 678 -8.63 -11.88 -15.03
CA VAL A 678 -7.26 -11.43 -15.33
C VAL A 678 -6.29 -12.61 -15.44
N VAL A 679 -6.31 -13.53 -14.48
CA VAL A 679 -5.41 -14.68 -14.47
C VAL A 679 -5.69 -15.61 -15.65
N SER A 680 -6.96 -15.88 -15.96
CA SER A 680 -7.30 -16.77 -17.07
C SER A 680 -6.85 -16.22 -18.42
N ILE A 681 -7.10 -14.92 -18.68
CA ILE A 681 -6.67 -14.28 -19.93
C ILE A 681 -5.14 -14.23 -20.02
N ALA A 682 -4.46 -13.88 -18.93
CA ALA A 682 -3.00 -13.77 -18.92
C ALA A 682 -2.32 -15.14 -19.09
N VAL A 683 -2.71 -16.14 -18.29
CA VAL A 683 -2.08 -17.46 -18.29
C VAL A 683 -2.50 -18.26 -19.53
N GLY A 684 -3.79 -18.23 -19.89
CA GLY A 684 -4.33 -18.88 -21.07
C GLY A 684 -3.82 -18.24 -22.37
N GLY A 685 -3.97 -16.92 -22.52
CA GLY A 685 -3.50 -16.19 -23.70
C GLY A 685 -1.98 -16.28 -23.92
N TYR A 686 -1.19 -16.37 -22.85
CA TYR A 686 0.25 -16.64 -22.97
C TYR A 686 0.54 -18.03 -23.54
N MET A 687 -0.20 -19.07 -23.11
CA MET A 687 -0.05 -20.42 -23.66
C MET A 687 -0.57 -20.53 -25.09
N GLU A 688 -1.66 -19.83 -25.43
CA GLU A 688 -2.15 -19.67 -26.79
C GLU A 688 -1.06 -19.13 -27.73
N LEU A 689 -0.37 -18.08 -27.29
CA LEU A 689 0.72 -17.48 -28.06
C LEU A 689 1.89 -18.46 -28.22
N LEU A 690 2.35 -19.05 -27.12
CA LEU A 690 3.52 -19.93 -27.17
C LEU A 690 3.27 -21.20 -27.98
N GLY A 691 2.08 -21.80 -27.86
CA GLY A 691 1.73 -23.02 -28.59
C GLY A 691 1.58 -22.77 -30.08
N SER A 692 0.99 -21.63 -30.46
CA SER A 692 0.93 -21.25 -31.87
C SER A 692 2.31 -20.92 -32.45
N LEU A 693 3.16 -20.19 -31.72
CA LEU A 693 4.55 -19.93 -32.13
C LEU A 693 5.40 -21.20 -32.22
N ALA A 694 5.11 -22.21 -31.39
CA ALA A 694 5.74 -23.53 -31.46
C ALA A 694 5.21 -24.38 -32.64
N GLY A 695 4.16 -23.94 -33.31
CA GLY A 695 3.52 -24.67 -34.41
C GLY A 695 2.63 -25.83 -33.95
N PHE A 696 2.20 -25.85 -32.68
CA PHE A 696 1.33 -26.90 -32.14
C PHE A 696 -0.12 -26.74 -32.58
N TRP A 697 -0.56 -25.49 -32.78
CA TRP A 697 -1.86 -25.18 -33.36
C TRP A 697 -1.80 -23.90 -34.18
N GLN A 698 -2.76 -23.77 -35.08
CA GLN A 698 -2.94 -22.61 -35.94
C GLN A 698 -4.41 -22.20 -35.97
N TYR A 699 -4.64 -20.90 -36.00
CA TYR A 699 -5.99 -20.36 -36.13
C TYR A 699 -6.38 -20.20 -37.60
N HIS A 700 -7.69 -20.04 -37.86
CA HIS A 700 -8.23 -19.93 -39.21
C HIS A 700 -7.52 -18.88 -40.08
N PHE A 701 -7.19 -17.72 -39.52
CA PHE A 701 -6.57 -16.62 -40.27
C PHE A 701 -5.03 -16.58 -40.15
N MET A 702 -4.42 -17.65 -39.63
CA MET A 702 -2.97 -17.84 -39.55
C MET A 702 -2.22 -16.76 -38.74
N GLU A 703 -2.90 -16.09 -37.81
CA GLU A 703 -2.27 -15.19 -36.87
C GLU A 703 -1.52 -15.97 -35.77
N PRO A 704 -0.39 -15.46 -35.24
CA PRO A 704 0.26 -16.08 -34.09
C PRO A 704 -0.58 -16.07 -32.80
N LEU A 705 -1.45 -15.07 -32.62
CA LEU A 705 -2.40 -15.02 -31.51
C LEU A 705 -3.71 -14.38 -31.95
N ALA A 706 -4.80 -15.14 -31.85
CA ALA A 706 -6.15 -14.60 -31.96
C ALA A 706 -6.58 -14.04 -30.59
N VAL A 707 -6.84 -12.74 -30.52
CA VAL A 707 -7.24 -12.07 -29.27
C VAL A 707 -8.57 -12.62 -28.78
N PHE A 708 -9.48 -12.98 -29.69
CA PHE A 708 -10.72 -13.68 -29.38
C PHE A 708 -10.46 -14.94 -28.55
N PHE A 709 -9.60 -15.85 -29.01
CA PHE A 709 -9.28 -17.10 -28.30
C PHE A 709 -8.60 -16.81 -26.94
N ALA A 710 -7.68 -15.84 -26.86
CA ALA A 710 -7.10 -15.44 -25.58
C ALA A 710 -8.16 -14.96 -24.56
N LEU A 711 -9.18 -14.23 -25.01
CA LEU A 711 -10.28 -13.77 -24.16
C LEU A 711 -11.23 -14.90 -23.73
N THR A 712 -11.42 -15.93 -24.57
CA THR A 712 -12.27 -17.09 -24.25
C THR A 712 -11.84 -17.80 -22.98
N TRP A 713 -10.54 -17.77 -22.62
CA TRP A 713 -10.03 -18.42 -21.41
C TRP A 713 -10.75 -17.97 -20.13
N SER A 714 -11.17 -16.71 -20.02
CA SER A 714 -11.98 -16.27 -18.87
C SER A 714 -13.37 -16.93 -18.84
N LEU A 715 -14.04 -17.05 -19.99
CA LEU A 715 -15.33 -17.71 -20.14
C LEU A 715 -15.21 -19.23 -19.94
N ASN A 716 -14.13 -19.84 -20.44
CA ASN A 716 -13.79 -21.25 -20.25
C ASN A 716 -13.66 -21.55 -18.76
N THR A 717 -12.87 -20.74 -18.03
CA THR A 717 -12.72 -20.88 -16.58
C THR A 717 -14.06 -20.72 -15.86
N TRP A 718 -14.84 -19.68 -16.13
CA TRP A 718 -16.14 -19.54 -15.48
C TRP A 718 -17.12 -20.67 -15.81
N THR A 719 -17.04 -21.25 -17.01
CA THR A 719 -17.87 -22.40 -17.40
C THR A 719 -17.48 -23.64 -16.62
N VAL A 720 -16.19 -23.97 -16.54
CA VAL A 720 -15.65 -25.07 -15.72
C VAL A 720 -16.14 -24.95 -14.28
N HIS A 721 -16.00 -23.75 -13.73
CA HIS A 721 -16.45 -23.43 -12.38
C HIS A 721 -17.98 -23.50 -12.21
N GLY A 722 -18.74 -23.04 -13.19
CA GLY A 722 -20.20 -23.10 -13.19
C GLY A 722 -20.73 -24.53 -13.29
N LEU A 723 -20.13 -25.38 -14.13
CA LEU A 723 -20.45 -26.81 -14.18
C LEU A 723 -20.20 -27.51 -12.85
N ALA A 724 -19.08 -27.19 -12.18
CA ALA A 724 -18.82 -27.69 -10.83
C ALA A 724 -19.90 -27.21 -9.83
N SER A 725 -20.39 -25.98 -9.96
CA SER A 725 -21.46 -25.43 -9.11
C SER A 725 -22.79 -26.16 -9.30
N LEU A 726 -23.10 -26.61 -10.54
CA LEU A 726 -24.32 -27.37 -10.83
C LEU A 726 -24.36 -28.73 -10.11
N VAL A 727 -23.21 -29.35 -9.83
CA VAL A 727 -23.11 -30.58 -9.02
C VAL A 727 -22.92 -30.30 -7.52
N GLY A 728 -23.24 -29.07 -7.07
CA GLY A 728 -23.18 -28.67 -5.66
C GLY A 728 -21.76 -28.37 -5.16
N ILE A 729 -20.78 -28.24 -6.06
CA ILE A 729 -19.40 -27.89 -5.71
C ILE A 729 -19.10 -26.46 -6.09
N ASP A 730 -19.14 -25.60 -5.08
CA ASP A 730 -18.59 -24.25 -5.21
C ASP A 730 -17.06 -24.33 -5.23
N LEU A 731 -16.48 -24.02 -6.39
CA LEU A 731 -15.06 -23.83 -6.53
C LEU A 731 -14.67 -22.41 -6.09
N GLY A 732 -15.44 -21.35 -6.30
CA GLY A 732 -15.10 -19.98 -5.88
C GLY A 732 -14.97 -19.78 -4.36
N ALA A 733 -15.59 -20.66 -3.56
CA ALA A 733 -15.50 -20.64 -2.10
C ALA A 733 -14.09 -21.05 -1.59
N TYR A 734 -13.16 -20.10 -1.56
CA TYR A 734 -11.76 -20.29 -1.14
C TYR A 734 -11.61 -21.09 0.18
N LYS A 735 -12.36 -20.69 1.22
CA LYS A 735 -12.31 -21.33 2.55
C LYS A 735 -12.87 -22.76 2.57
N GLU A 736 -13.74 -23.09 1.63
CA GLU A 736 -14.37 -24.41 1.55
C GLU A 736 -13.58 -25.37 0.66
N ARG A 737 -12.88 -24.84 -0.35
CA ARG A 737 -11.94 -25.58 -1.21
C ARG A 737 -10.71 -26.05 -0.45
N ARG A 738 -10.16 -25.20 0.43
CA ARG A 738 -8.96 -25.47 1.22
C ARG A 738 -9.33 -25.95 2.61
N LEU A 739 -8.46 -26.77 3.21
CA LEU A 739 -8.46 -26.90 4.66
C LEU A 739 -7.57 -25.76 5.18
N LEU A 740 -8.20 -24.66 5.59
CA LEU A 740 -7.51 -23.74 6.51
C LEU A 740 -7.26 -24.53 7.81
N PRO A 741 -6.18 -24.23 8.57
CA PRO A 741 -6.15 -24.66 9.96
C PRO A 741 -7.50 -24.36 10.57
N GLY A 742 -8.16 -25.39 11.13
CA GLY A 742 -9.41 -25.19 11.84
C GLY A 742 -9.20 -24.02 12.80
N LYS A 743 -10.12 -23.04 12.77
CA LYS A 743 -10.11 -21.87 13.65
C LYS A 743 -9.49 -22.30 14.98
N THR A 744 -8.31 -21.80 15.30
CA THR A 744 -7.95 -21.69 16.70
C THR A 744 -9.16 -21.02 17.34
N LYS A 745 -9.79 -21.71 18.28
CA LYS A 745 -10.77 -21.10 19.18
C LYS A 745 -10.22 -19.72 19.54
N ASP A 746 -11.08 -18.73 19.37
CA ASP A 746 -10.90 -17.34 19.74
C ASP A 746 -9.81 -17.14 20.80
N ILE A 747 -8.74 -16.44 20.42
CA ILE A 747 -7.80 -15.87 21.39
C ILE A 747 -8.50 -14.74 22.20
N SER A 748 -9.74 -14.38 21.84
CA SER A 748 -10.61 -13.49 22.62
C SER A 748 -11.29 -14.16 23.83
N ASP A 749 -11.24 -15.50 23.98
CA ASP A 749 -11.83 -16.24 25.12
C ASP A 749 -10.83 -16.53 26.25
N ARG A 750 -9.58 -16.05 26.16
CA ARG A 750 -8.69 -16.01 27.32
C ARG A 750 -8.94 -14.74 28.12
N GLY A 751 -9.94 -14.79 28.99
CA GLY A 751 -10.03 -13.88 30.12
C GLY A 751 -8.74 -13.88 30.96
N PRO A 752 -8.54 -12.88 31.83
CA PRO A 752 -7.28 -12.59 32.52
C PRO A 752 -6.94 -13.58 33.65
N ALA A 753 -6.90 -14.89 33.37
CA ALA A 753 -6.73 -15.95 34.37
C ALA A 753 -5.42 -16.75 34.25
N ALA A 754 -4.44 -16.33 33.44
CA ALA A 754 -3.19 -17.08 33.22
C ALA A 754 -1.90 -16.35 33.66
N TRP A 755 -2.01 -15.33 34.52
CA TRP A 755 -0.84 -14.60 35.09
C TRP A 755 -0.78 -14.63 36.63
N SER A 756 -1.48 -15.57 37.30
CA SER A 756 -1.52 -15.66 38.76
C SER A 756 -0.80 -16.87 39.38
N VAL A 757 0.06 -17.59 38.66
CA VAL A 757 0.85 -18.70 39.24
C VAL A 757 2.30 -18.66 38.77
N ALA A 758 3.05 -17.65 39.23
CA ALA A 758 4.51 -17.67 39.27
C ALA A 758 5.04 -16.69 40.34
N ILE A 759 4.42 -16.68 41.52
CA ILE A 759 5.01 -16.16 42.77
C ILE A 759 4.53 -17.08 43.90
N LYS A 760 5.23 -18.19 44.11
CA LYS A 760 5.34 -18.94 45.36
C LYS A 760 6.37 -20.07 45.19
N SER A 761 7.64 -19.68 45.28
CA SER A 761 8.74 -20.42 45.91
C SER A 761 9.95 -19.50 45.92
#